data_AF-A0A7C5S3G1-F1
#
_entry.id   AF-A0A7C5S3G1-F1
#
_cell.length_a   1.000
_cell.length_b   1.000
_cell.length_c   1.000
_cell.angle_alpha   90.00
_cell.angle_beta   90.00
_cell.angle_gamma   90.00
#
_symmetry.space_group_name_H-M   'P 1'
#
loop_
_entity.id
_entity.type
_entity.pdbx_description
1 polymer ?
#
loop_
_entity_poly.entity_id
_entity_poly.type
_entity_poly.pdbx_seq_one_letter_code
_entity_poly.pdbx_strand_id
1 'polypeptide(L)'
;DPDRARDLATEAEAALVRGDMLSAVRMLQQAIKLDTKNDTLRQRLAGLVTPEVRKLVDAGRKMLVNGQYSEAARAFRNAVDLDPSDEEARRLLETAEGKLLDKRNAINEIRQFIKEMRFDDVVKRWNELPPELREKNLEKQVERIKNVTIPARQLVTQADEANNGGRINEAVELYQKVLELDPNNQRAKEGLKEVQRKKSRADVLLKEGYEHFLARDFERAIDVWSNILRVVPGDEQVKKRLIEAHNEYISDLKGKEGGFSKIIRLRKGLVELEPSNREARAALERDEAKLKEYNELSERASKAFSRRRYGQAARYWGKLLDADPQNKKITASLKAARRKLRGRRIRNFIGFVVFLLVLAGGAVVYLENDMLRRAADAADKGNIEQAIRILERPRFDIPVLVFKKRHQDKLTELRRNFYRQQADHLRRSGDIEGAVKLLQQLIRIVGDDDKTLKKSLEREIHRTLADDLRCKATAAEEAGNFEEAASLYSQVSSKAAAAGDKDDSSAAAAKSRVLEILNTLARPEKTDPVERVFLIKEALGIDPLYPRLQELVRQGGYNFEAAAEKLRLGEEMLDAGNFEKAFPILEEAQKLDPSLTRARIMAAFARDNIYCRQKNMALITQRIMGRFSANPHWRAADRSKAYCMDVYEYPNRKGEEPRTSVSFLEAQSFCRQHGKRLCRTDEWEAACATSRRFTYPYGNAYVDGRCNSGAGTSKEPSGSRSGCVNAFGLYDMTGNVAEWTENRAAVGTDARHFINGGHWGSSPEEAACSSKAMFAPIISSVTVGFRCCLDLPLVGEE
;
A
#
# COMPACT_ATOMS: atom_id res chain seq x y z
N ASP A 1 79.10 -14.59 69.17
CA ASP A 1 80.08 -15.56 68.66
C ASP A 1 81.07 -14.78 67.79
N PRO A 2 82.15 -14.24 68.40
CA PRO A 2 83.10 -13.37 67.71
C PRO A 2 83.87 -14.07 66.58
N ASP A 3 84.13 -15.37 66.71
CA ASP A 3 84.86 -16.15 65.70
C ASP A 3 83.99 -16.31 64.45
N ARG A 4 82.71 -16.66 64.62
CA ARG A 4 81.77 -16.72 63.48
C ARG A 4 81.53 -15.35 62.84
N ALA A 5 81.57 -14.27 63.61
CA ALA A 5 81.49 -12.90 63.08
C ALA A 5 82.71 -12.56 62.19
N ARG A 6 83.91 -13.03 62.56
CA ARG A 6 85.15 -12.83 61.79
C ARG A 6 85.14 -13.64 60.49
N ASP A 7 84.62 -14.87 60.50
CA ASP A 7 84.43 -15.68 59.29
C ASP A 7 83.51 -14.97 58.29
N LEU A 8 82.35 -14.51 58.76
CA LEU A 8 81.38 -13.77 57.93
C LEU A 8 81.96 -12.46 57.38
N ALA A 9 82.78 -11.74 58.14
CA ALA A 9 83.47 -10.55 57.65
C ALA A 9 84.47 -10.90 56.53
N THR A 10 85.16 -12.04 56.62
CA THR A 10 86.09 -12.52 55.58
C THR A 10 85.34 -12.95 54.32
N GLU A 11 84.23 -13.67 54.47
CA GLU A 11 83.33 -14.03 53.37
C GLU A 11 82.74 -12.78 52.68
N ALA A 12 82.42 -11.74 53.45
CA ALA A 12 81.95 -10.47 52.93
C ALA A 12 83.00 -9.76 52.07
N GLU A 13 84.27 -9.72 52.50
CA GLU A 13 85.35 -9.14 51.68
C GLU A 13 85.55 -9.93 50.38
N ALA A 14 85.46 -11.27 50.43
CA ALA A 14 85.50 -12.10 49.23
C ALA A 14 84.31 -11.81 48.29
N ALA A 15 83.13 -11.51 48.82
CA ALA A 15 81.96 -11.11 48.03
C ALA A 15 82.15 -9.72 47.38
N LEU A 16 82.76 -8.76 48.07
CA LEU A 16 83.10 -7.45 47.50
C LEU A 16 84.09 -7.57 46.34
N VAL A 17 85.11 -8.44 46.45
CA VAL A 17 86.05 -8.69 45.36
C VAL A 17 85.36 -9.26 44.11
N ARG A 18 84.29 -10.04 44.30
CA ARG A 18 83.44 -10.55 43.21
C ARG A 18 82.41 -9.52 42.70
N GLY A 19 82.34 -8.33 43.28
CA GLY A 19 81.36 -7.30 42.95
C GLY A 19 79.95 -7.54 43.52
N ASP A 20 79.78 -8.51 44.41
CA ASP A 20 78.49 -8.82 45.05
C ASP A 20 78.34 -8.05 46.37
N MET A 21 78.07 -6.74 46.22
CA MET A 21 77.95 -5.81 47.33
C MET A 21 76.79 -6.15 48.26
N LEU A 22 75.65 -6.62 47.75
CA LEU A 22 74.48 -6.93 48.57
C LEU A 22 74.73 -8.13 49.49
N SER A 23 75.37 -9.18 48.97
CA SER A 23 75.77 -10.33 49.80
C SER A 23 76.81 -9.92 50.85
N ALA A 24 77.79 -9.09 50.48
CA ALA A 24 78.78 -8.56 51.42
C ALA A 24 78.14 -7.75 52.56
N VAL A 25 77.19 -6.87 52.24
CA VAL A 25 76.44 -6.07 53.22
C VAL A 25 75.64 -6.97 54.16
N ARG A 26 74.93 -7.99 53.64
CA ARG A 26 74.18 -8.95 54.47
C ARG A 26 75.08 -9.74 55.41
N MET A 27 76.24 -10.20 54.91
CA MET A 27 77.23 -10.92 55.70
C MET A 27 77.82 -10.03 56.82
N LEU A 28 78.15 -8.78 56.52
CA LEU A 28 78.61 -7.80 57.52
C LEU A 28 77.53 -7.46 58.55
N GLN A 29 76.27 -7.29 58.13
CA GLN A 29 75.14 -7.09 59.06
C GLN A 29 74.94 -8.30 59.98
N GLN A 30 75.07 -9.52 59.47
CA GLN A 30 75.00 -10.74 60.27
C GLN A 30 76.19 -10.86 61.23
N ALA A 31 77.40 -10.51 60.80
CA ALA A 31 78.58 -10.45 61.65
C ALA A 31 78.40 -9.46 62.81
N ILE A 32 77.84 -8.27 62.56
CA ILE A 32 77.55 -7.26 63.60
C ILE A 32 76.48 -7.76 64.58
N LYS A 33 75.48 -8.55 64.14
CA LYS A 33 74.50 -9.15 65.06
C LYS A 33 75.13 -10.18 66.01
N LEU A 34 76.17 -10.89 65.54
CA LEU A 34 76.89 -11.91 66.31
C LEU A 34 77.95 -11.32 67.24
N ASP A 35 78.44 -10.12 66.92
CA ASP A 35 79.39 -9.32 67.72
C ASP A 35 78.96 -7.84 67.77
N THR A 36 78.01 -7.56 68.66
CA THR A 36 77.33 -6.26 68.72
C THR A 36 78.21 -5.12 69.22
N LYS A 37 79.38 -5.38 69.81
CA LYS A 37 80.30 -4.34 70.33
C LYS A 37 81.43 -3.99 69.34
N ASN A 38 81.44 -4.58 68.15
CA ASN A 38 82.50 -4.40 67.17
C ASN A 38 82.33 -3.12 66.33
N ASP A 39 82.90 -2.02 66.83
CA ASP A 39 82.81 -0.73 66.14
C ASP A 39 83.57 -0.70 64.81
N THR A 40 84.59 -1.54 64.62
CA THR A 40 85.32 -1.66 63.35
C THR A 40 84.44 -2.24 62.24
N LEU A 41 83.68 -3.29 62.53
CA LEU A 41 82.71 -3.87 61.57
C LEU A 41 81.59 -2.87 61.24
N ARG A 42 81.12 -2.10 62.22
CA ARG A 42 80.13 -1.04 62.01
C ARG A 42 80.66 0.09 61.13
N GLN A 43 81.88 0.56 61.37
CA GLN A 43 82.53 1.58 60.53
C GLN A 43 82.79 1.08 59.11
N ARG A 44 83.20 -0.19 58.96
CA ARG A 44 83.38 -0.83 57.64
C ARG A 44 82.07 -0.92 56.87
N LEU A 45 80.99 -1.36 57.52
CA LEU A 45 79.66 -1.42 56.92
C LEU A 45 79.18 -0.01 56.52
N ALA A 46 79.29 0.98 57.39
CA ALA A 46 78.90 2.35 57.11
C ALA A 46 79.70 2.95 55.94
N GLY A 47 81.02 2.73 55.89
CA GLY A 47 81.89 3.21 54.81
C GLY A 47 81.56 2.60 53.44
N LEU A 48 80.97 1.40 53.41
CA LEU A 48 80.53 0.74 52.18
C LEU A 48 79.11 1.17 51.76
N VAL A 49 78.18 1.23 52.72
CA VAL A 49 76.75 1.42 52.45
C VAL A 49 76.40 2.90 52.20
N THR A 50 76.88 3.82 53.04
CA THR A 50 76.46 5.22 53.00
C THR A 50 76.72 5.94 51.65
N PRO A 51 77.90 5.79 51.00
CA PRO A 51 78.14 6.44 49.71
C PRO A 51 77.28 5.89 48.56
N GLU A 52 77.04 4.57 48.54
CA GLU A 52 76.27 3.94 47.46
C GLU A 52 74.76 4.18 47.62
N VAL A 53 74.25 4.13 48.87
CA VAL A 53 72.85 4.52 49.17
C VAL A 53 72.60 5.96 48.72
N ARG A 54 73.49 6.91 49.07
CA ARG A 54 73.37 8.31 48.63
C ARG A 54 73.34 8.43 47.11
N LYS A 55 74.24 7.75 46.41
CA LYS A 55 74.30 7.75 44.94
C LYS A 55 73.02 7.18 44.31
N LEU A 56 72.49 6.08 44.84
CA LEU A 56 71.24 5.46 44.37
C LEU A 56 70.03 6.36 44.64
N VAL A 57 69.95 6.97 45.82
CA VAL A 57 68.88 7.90 46.18
C VAL A 57 68.93 9.16 45.30
N ASP A 58 70.10 9.74 45.05
CA ASP A 58 70.25 10.92 44.19
C ASP A 58 69.91 10.61 42.72
N ALA A 59 70.32 9.44 42.22
CA ALA A 59 69.91 8.96 40.90
C ALA A 59 68.39 8.74 40.83
N GLY A 60 67.82 8.10 41.85
CA GLY A 60 66.38 7.86 41.98
C GLY A 60 65.57 9.14 42.02
N ARG A 61 66.03 10.19 42.73
CA ARG A 61 65.38 11.51 42.75
C ARG A 61 65.33 12.14 41.37
N LYS A 62 66.45 12.11 40.62
CA LYS A 62 66.50 12.64 39.25
C LYS A 62 65.49 11.91 38.36
N MET A 63 65.45 10.58 38.45
CA MET A 63 64.47 9.75 37.72
C MET A 63 63.03 10.07 38.13
N LEU A 64 62.78 10.27 39.42
CA LEU A 64 61.45 10.59 39.98
C LEU A 64 60.94 11.94 39.45
N VAL A 65 61.79 12.97 39.44
CA VAL A 65 61.48 14.29 38.88
C VAL A 65 61.24 14.22 37.37
N ASN A 66 61.97 13.35 36.67
CA ASN A 66 61.82 13.13 35.23
C ASN A 66 60.65 12.20 34.86
N GLY A 67 59.82 11.77 35.82
CA GLY A 67 58.68 10.87 35.58
C GLY A 67 59.05 9.41 35.26
N GLN A 68 60.32 9.03 35.46
CA GLN A 68 60.84 7.67 35.27
C GLN A 68 60.57 6.83 36.53
N TYR A 69 59.29 6.67 36.89
CA TYR A 69 58.88 6.06 38.16
C TYR A 69 59.33 4.60 38.33
N SER A 70 59.44 3.84 37.23
CA SER A 70 59.87 2.44 37.27
C SER A 70 61.36 2.31 37.60
N GLU A 71 62.18 3.15 36.98
CA GLU A 71 63.62 3.23 37.20
C GLU A 71 63.92 3.84 38.58
N ALA A 72 63.17 4.88 38.98
CA ALA A 72 63.25 5.47 40.31
C ALA A 72 62.93 4.47 41.42
N ALA A 73 61.81 3.73 41.30
CA ALA A 73 61.44 2.68 42.26
C ALA A 73 62.51 1.60 42.34
N ARG A 74 63.15 1.22 41.23
CA ARG A 74 64.26 0.25 41.23
C ARG A 74 65.48 0.80 41.97
N ALA A 75 65.86 2.05 41.73
CA ALA A 75 66.98 2.69 42.41
C ALA A 75 66.75 2.81 43.92
N PHE A 76 65.56 3.22 44.34
CA PHE A 76 65.20 3.31 45.76
C PHE A 76 65.10 1.93 46.41
N ARG A 77 64.57 0.91 45.71
CA ARG A 77 64.54 -0.47 46.25
C ARG A 77 65.93 -1.01 46.49
N ASN A 78 66.85 -0.81 45.55
CA ASN A 78 68.25 -1.18 45.74
C ASN A 78 68.90 -0.43 46.93
N ALA A 79 68.54 0.84 47.15
CA ALA A 79 69.01 1.60 48.31
C ALA A 79 68.46 1.03 49.63
N VAL A 80 67.17 0.68 49.69
CA VAL A 80 66.52 0.04 50.85
C VAL A 80 67.07 -1.36 51.12
N ASP A 81 67.42 -2.13 50.07
CA ASP A 81 68.03 -3.44 50.21
C ASP A 81 69.46 -3.36 50.82
N LEU A 82 70.19 -2.27 50.55
CA LEU A 82 71.52 -2.00 51.12
C LEU A 82 71.44 -1.43 52.54
N ASP A 83 70.49 -0.51 52.79
CA ASP A 83 70.21 0.04 54.11
C ASP A 83 68.70 0.08 54.40
N PRO A 84 68.15 -0.97 55.05
CA PRO A 84 66.75 -1.00 55.43
C PRO A 84 66.35 0.07 56.46
N SER A 85 67.33 0.68 57.15
CA SER A 85 67.07 1.70 58.17
C SER A 85 66.93 3.11 57.60
N ASP A 86 67.38 3.34 56.36
CA ASP A 86 67.24 4.63 55.67
C ASP A 86 65.76 4.98 55.47
N GLU A 87 65.27 5.98 56.20
CA GLU A 87 63.88 6.44 56.15
C GLU A 87 63.57 7.17 54.84
N GLU A 88 64.56 7.84 54.27
CA GLU A 88 64.38 8.66 53.08
C GLU A 88 64.21 7.78 51.83
N ALA A 89 65.06 6.78 51.66
CA ALA A 89 64.98 5.80 50.58
C ALA A 89 63.63 5.05 50.61
N ARG A 90 63.14 4.67 51.80
CA ARG A 90 61.84 4.01 51.98
C ARG A 90 60.67 4.90 51.58
N ARG A 91 60.64 6.15 52.06
CA ARG A 91 59.58 7.11 51.70
C ARG A 91 59.56 7.40 50.19
N LEU A 92 60.74 7.53 49.57
CA LEU A 92 60.84 7.78 48.13
C LEU A 92 60.45 6.55 47.29
N LEU A 93 60.77 5.34 47.76
CA LEU A 93 60.30 4.09 47.17
C LEU A 93 58.78 4.02 47.21
N GLU A 94 58.16 4.24 48.37
CA GLU A 94 56.70 4.26 48.53
C GLU A 94 56.05 5.29 47.60
N THR A 95 56.65 6.49 47.49
CA THR A 95 56.18 7.53 46.56
C THR A 95 56.23 7.05 45.11
N ALA A 96 57.34 6.44 44.67
CA ALA A 96 57.50 5.95 43.31
C ALA A 96 56.54 4.79 42.99
N GLU A 97 56.38 3.84 43.93
CA GLU A 97 55.47 2.71 43.80
C GLU A 97 53.99 3.15 43.80
N GLY A 98 53.63 4.12 44.63
CA GLY A 98 52.29 4.73 44.64
C GLY A 98 51.94 5.33 43.27
N LYS A 99 52.85 6.09 42.65
CA LYS A 99 52.65 6.65 41.30
C LYS A 99 52.49 5.57 40.22
N LEU A 100 53.22 4.45 40.33
CA LEU A 100 53.07 3.32 39.41
C LEU A 100 51.73 2.60 39.58
N LEU A 101 51.24 2.49 40.82
CA LEU A 101 49.93 1.92 41.13
C LEU A 101 48.80 2.81 40.58
N ASP A 102 48.88 4.13 40.80
CA ASP A 102 47.92 5.11 40.27
C ASP A 102 47.84 5.02 38.74
N LYS A 103 49.00 4.96 38.07
CA LYS A 103 49.08 4.77 36.62
C LYS A 103 48.37 3.50 36.17
N ARG A 104 48.66 2.35 36.82
CA ARG A 104 48.05 1.06 36.48
C ARG A 104 46.54 1.10 36.64
N ASN A 105 46.05 1.64 37.75
CA ASN A 105 44.62 1.73 38.04
C ASN A 105 43.91 2.62 37.01
N ALA A 106 44.44 3.83 36.75
CA ALA A 106 43.87 4.74 35.77
C ALA A 106 43.81 4.15 34.35
N ILE A 107 44.87 3.47 33.90
CA ILE A 107 44.92 2.86 32.58
C ILE A 107 43.91 1.70 32.48
N ASN A 108 43.79 0.89 33.53
CA ASN A 108 42.82 -0.21 33.56
C ASN A 108 41.37 0.31 33.53
N GLU A 109 41.07 1.36 34.29
CA GLU A 109 39.76 2.04 34.26
C GLU A 109 39.45 2.59 32.88
N ILE A 110 40.40 3.28 32.24
CA ILE A 110 40.21 3.82 30.89
C ILE A 110 39.95 2.69 29.88
N ARG A 111 40.72 1.61 29.93
CA ARG A 111 40.49 0.43 29.06
C ARG A 111 39.12 -0.20 29.32
N GLN A 112 38.68 -0.24 30.57
CA GLN A 112 37.35 -0.72 30.93
C GLN A 112 36.25 0.19 30.37
N PHE A 113 36.38 1.52 30.50
CA PHE A 113 35.43 2.46 29.91
C PHE A 113 35.38 2.36 28.38
N ILE A 114 36.52 2.12 27.71
CA ILE A 114 36.55 1.85 26.26
C ILE A 114 35.75 0.57 25.95
N LYS A 115 35.95 -0.50 26.72
CA LYS A 115 35.22 -1.78 26.54
C LYS A 115 33.71 -1.63 26.77
N GLU A 116 33.32 -0.80 27.74
CA GLU A 116 31.93 -0.48 28.05
C GLU A 116 31.33 0.59 27.12
N MET A 117 32.11 1.14 26.18
CA MET A 117 31.72 2.23 25.26
C MET A 117 31.29 3.53 25.97
N ARG A 118 31.83 3.77 27.17
CA ARG A 118 31.63 4.97 28.00
C ARG A 118 32.65 6.05 27.63
N PHE A 119 32.55 6.58 26.42
CA PHE A 119 33.59 7.43 25.83
C PHE A 119 33.79 8.78 26.53
N ASP A 120 32.73 9.36 27.12
CA ASP A 120 32.86 10.60 27.90
C ASP A 120 33.70 10.38 29.18
N ASP A 121 33.49 9.24 29.84
CA ASP A 121 34.27 8.84 31.01
C ASP A 121 35.74 8.54 30.66
N VAL A 122 36.01 8.00 29.46
CA VAL A 122 37.37 7.84 28.92
C VAL A 122 38.08 9.19 28.83
N VAL A 123 37.46 10.18 28.20
CA VAL A 123 38.06 11.51 28.01
C VAL A 123 38.26 12.20 29.36
N LYS A 124 37.27 12.12 30.24
CA LYS A 124 37.35 12.68 31.60
C LYS A 124 38.53 12.08 32.37
N ARG A 125 38.58 10.75 32.47
CA ARG A 125 39.62 10.04 33.23
C ARG A 125 41.02 10.24 32.64
N TRP A 126 41.12 10.31 31.31
CA TRP A 126 42.38 10.60 30.62
C TRP A 126 42.90 12.01 30.92
N ASN A 127 42.01 13.01 30.98
CA ASN A 127 42.39 14.39 31.29
C ASN A 127 42.85 14.54 32.75
N GLU A 128 42.29 13.77 33.69
CA GLU A 128 42.70 13.73 35.09
C GLU A 128 44.05 13.04 35.31
N LEU A 129 44.50 12.18 34.38
CA LEU A 129 45.79 11.49 34.47
C LEU A 129 46.93 12.47 34.09
N PRO A 130 47.93 12.68 34.95
CA PRO A 130 49.08 13.51 34.64
C PRO A 130 49.80 13.08 33.36
N PRO A 131 50.32 14.02 32.54
CA PRO A 131 51.00 13.71 31.28
C PRO A 131 52.12 12.68 31.40
N GLU A 132 52.86 12.70 32.51
CA GLU A 132 53.99 11.82 32.79
C GLU A 132 53.56 10.34 32.98
N LEU A 133 52.30 10.12 33.34
CA LEU A 133 51.73 8.78 33.56
C LEU A 133 51.01 8.22 32.33
N ARG A 134 50.85 9.01 31.25
CA ARG A 134 50.11 8.62 30.04
C ARG A 134 50.91 7.64 29.16
N GLU A 135 50.21 6.68 28.57
CA GLU A 135 50.78 5.77 27.58
C GLU A 135 50.56 6.29 26.16
N LYS A 136 51.63 6.41 25.34
CA LYS A 136 51.55 6.90 23.95
C LYS A 136 50.57 6.13 23.06
N ASN A 137 50.44 4.82 23.25
CA ASN A 137 49.51 4.00 22.46
C ASN A 137 48.05 4.26 22.86
N LEU A 138 47.81 4.47 24.16
CA LEU A 138 46.48 4.80 24.67
C LEU A 138 46.10 6.23 24.28
N GLU A 139 47.06 7.16 24.23
CA GLU A 139 46.86 8.54 23.81
C GLU A 139 46.24 8.64 22.41
N LYS A 140 46.82 7.95 21.42
CA LYS A 140 46.26 7.91 20.05
C LYS A 140 44.82 7.37 20.03
N GLN A 141 44.53 6.39 20.87
CA GLN A 141 43.19 5.80 20.96
C GLN A 141 42.19 6.80 21.57
N VAL A 142 42.58 7.48 22.65
CA VAL A 142 41.75 8.50 23.30
C VAL A 142 41.54 9.72 22.40
N GLU A 143 42.56 10.16 21.66
CA GLU A 143 42.44 11.24 20.67
C GLU A 143 41.45 10.88 19.56
N ARG A 144 41.52 9.65 19.03
CA ARG A 144 40.53 9.17 18.06
C ARG A 144 39.12 9.14 18.67
N ILE A 145 38.98 8.69 19.91
CA ILE A 145 37.67 8.66 20.60
C ILE A 145 37.10 10.08 20.73
N LYS A 146 37.93 11.03 21.16
CA LYS A 146 37.56 12.43 21.37
C LYS A 146 37.18 13.14 20.07
N ASN A 147 38.00 12.98 19.02
CA ASN A 147 37.88 13.79 17.81
C ASN A 147 37.00 13.15 16.73
N VAL A 148 36.84 11.82 16.77
CA VAL A 148 36.09 11.08 15.73
C VAL A 148 34.89 10.35 16.34
N THR A 149 35.11 9.47 17.32
CA THR A 149 34.07 8.55 17.79
C THR A 149 32.90 9.25 18.49
N ILE A 150 33.17 10.18 19.41
CA ILE A 150 32.12 10.92 20.13
C ILE A 150 31.32 11.82 19.16
N PRO A 151 31.95 12.71 18.35
CA PRO A 151 31.21 13.54 17.41
C PRO A 151 30.41 12.73 16.38
N ALA A 152 31.00 11.66 15.83
CA ALA A 152 30.30 10.79 14.89
C ALA A 152 29.05 10.16 15.52
N ARG A 153 29.11 9.69 16.77
CA ARG A 153 27.96 9.12 17.48
C ARG A 153 26.84 10.14 17.71
N GLN A 154 27.19 11.38 18.05
CA GLN A 154 26.20 12.46 18.23
C GLN A 154 25.52 12.81 16.90
N LEU A 155 26.30 12.99 15.84
CA LEU A 155 25.78 13.30 14.50
C LEU A 155 24.92 12.18 13.93
N VAL A 156 25.28 10.90 14.14
CA VAL A 156 24.43 9.77 13.74
C VAL A 156 23.09 9.80 14.47
N THR A 157 23.09 10.10 15.78
CA THR A 157 21.85 10.22 16.54
C THR A 157 20.95 11.33 15.97
N GLN A 158 21.53 12.50 15.67
CA GLN A 158 20.81 13.61 15.04
C GLN A 158 20.30 13.23 13.63
N ALA A 159 21.09 12.51 12.85
CA ALA A 159 20.70 12.04 11.52
C ALA A 159 19.52 11.06 11.59
N ASP A 160 19.56 10.12 12.52
CA ASP A 160 18.49 9.17 12.78
C ASP A 160 17.20 9.89 13.22
N GLU A 161 17.32 10.90 14.10
CA GLU A 161 16.19 11.75 14.52
C GLU A 161 15.59 12.55 13.36
N ALA A 162 16.44 13.14 12.50
CA ALA A 162 16.00 13.85 11.31
C ALA A 162 15.28 12.90 10.31
N ASN A 163 15.85 11.71 10.08
CA ASN A 163 15.25 10.68 9.22
C ASN A 163 13.88 10.24 9.76
N ASN A 164 13.79 9.92 11.06
CA ASN A 164 12.54 9.52 11.70
C ASN A 164 11.50 10.67 11.72
N GLY A 165 11.95 11.92 11.83
CA GLY A 165 11.11 13.10 11.74
C GLY A 165 10.70 13.50 10.32
N GLY A 166 11.12 12.74 9.29
CA GLY A 166 10.81 13.05 7.89
C GLY A 166 11.60 14.23 7.30
N ARG A 167 12.63 14.73 7.99
CA ARG A 167 13.54 15.78 7.49
C ARG A 167 14.67 15.12 6.68
N ILE A 168 14.29 14.56 5.53
CA ILE A 168 15.13 13.70 4.68
C ILE A 168 16.40 14.41 4.21
N ASN A 169 16.31 15.67 3.78
CA ASN A 169 17.50 16.40 3.30
C ASN A 169 18.50 16.66 4.43
N GLU A 170 18.02 17.07 5.61
CA GLU A 170 18.86 17.24 6.81
C GLU A 170 19.51 15.91 7.21
N ALA A 171 18.77 14.80 7.17
CA ALA A 171 19.31 13.48 7.48
C ALA A 171 20.42 13.06 6.51
N VAL A 172 20.28 13.32 5.21
CA VAL A 172 21.34 13.06 4.20
C VAL A 172 22.62 13.83 4.57
N GLU A 173 22.50 15.13 4.82
CA GLU A 173 23.66 15.98 5.16
C GLU A 173 24.35 15.51 6.44
N LEU A 174 23.58 15.15 7.47
CA LEU A 174 24.13 14.67 8.73
C LEU A 174 24.84 13.32 8.58
N TYR A 175 24.27 12.36 7.84
CA TYR A 175 24.97 11.09 7.57
C TYR A 175 26.25 11.30 6.73
N GLN A 176 26.25 12.24 5.78
CA GLN A 176 27.45 12.58 5.01
C GLN A 176 28.55 13.16 5.91
N LYS A 177 28.21 14.10 6.80
CA LYS A 177 29.15 14.64 7.80
C LYS A 177 29.73 13.56 8.70
N VAL A 178 28.95 12.54 9.07
CA VAL A 178 29.47 11.40 9.82
C VAL A 178 30.52 10.64 9.01
N LEU A 179 30.26 10.38 7.72
CA LEU A 179 31.18 9.64 6.86
C LEU A 179 32.44 10.43 6.50
N GLU A 180 32.38 11.76 6.53
CA GLU A 180 33.57 12.62 6.44
C GLU A 180 34.47 12.46 7.69
N LEU A 181 33.87 12.32 8.87
CA LEU A 181 34.60 12.11 10.13
C LEU A 181 35.07 10.67 10.31
N ASP A 182 34.21 9.69 10.01
CA ASP A 182 34.47 8.26 10.12
C ASP A 182 33.96 7.52 8.87
N PRO A 183 34.81 7.37 7.83
CA PRO A 183 34.44 6.71 6.57
C PRO A 183 34.01 5.25 6.71
N ASN A 184 34.31 4.61 7.84
CA ASN A 184 33.96 3.22 8.12
C ASN A 184 32.72 3.06 9.00
N ASN A 185 32.02 4.16 9.31
CA ASN A 185 30.82 4.11 10.12
C ASN A 185 29.67 3.39 9.38
N GLN A 186 29.44 2.14 9.76
CA GLN A 186 28.44 1.29 9.11
C GLN A 186 27.02 1.82 9.26
N ARG A 187 26.69 2.36 10.44
CA ARG A 187 25.35 2.90 10.72
C ARG A 187 25.03 4.10 9.84
N ALA A 188 25.99 4.99 9.61
CA ALA A 188 25.82 6.11 8.69
C ALA A 188 25.70 5.68 7.22
N LYS A 189 26.45 4.66 6.77
CA LYS A 189 26.31 4.10 5.42
C LYS A 189 24.92 3.51 5.18
N GLU A 190 24.41 2.75 6.14
CA GLU A 190 23.08 2.14 6.08
C GLU A 190 21.97 3.20 6.14
N GLY A 191 22.08 4.15 7.07
CA GLY A 191 21.15 5.27 7.20
C GLY A 191 21.08 6.12 5.93
N LEU A 192 22.23 6.47 5.35
CA LEU A 192 22.28 7.22 4.09
C LEU A 192 21.58 6.46 2.94
N LYS A 193 21.83 5.15 2.81
CA LYS A 193 21.18 4.31 1.80
C LYS A 193 19.66 4.24 2.00
N GLU A 194 19.20 4.15 3.25
CA GLU A 194 17.78 4.18 3.58
C GLU A 194 17.13 5.51 3.19
N VAL A 195 17.72 6.63 3.60
CA VAL A 195 17.20 7.97 3.33
C VAL A 195 17.18 8.26 1.83
N GLN A 196 18.21 7.83 1.08
CA GLN A 196 18.23 7.93 -0.38
C GLN A 196 17.08 7.14 -1.02
N ARG A 197 16.81 5.92 -0.56
CA ARG A 197 15.65 5.12 -1.04
C ARG A 197 14.32 5.80 -0.76
N LYS A 198 14.14 6.38 0.44
CA LYS A 198 12.93 7.15 0.79
C LYS A 198 12.75 8.35 -0.14
N LYS A 199 13.84 9.08 -0.41
CA LYS A 199 13.85 10.22 -1.32
C LYS A 199 13.46 9.82 -2.75
N SER A 200 14.13 8.83 -3.33
CA SER A 200 13.81 8.36 -4.70
C SER A 200 12.36 7.88 -4.83
N ARG A 201 11.84 7.20 -3.81
CA ARG A 201 10.44 6.76 -3.80
C ARG A 201 9.46 7.94 -3.72
N ALA A 202 9.76 8.93 -2.89
CA ALA A 202 8.97 10.15 -2.79
C ALA A 202 8.94 10.91 -4.13
N ASP A 203 10.08 11.02 -4.83
CA ASP A 203 10.17 11.70 -6.12
C ASP A 203 9.31 11.03 -7.20
N VAL A 204 9.31 9.69 -7.27
CA VAL A 204 8.47 8.94 -8.22
C VAL A 204 6.98 9.16 -7.96
N LEU A 205 6.55 9.03 -6.69
CA LEU A 205 5.16 9.25 -6.30
C LEU A 205 4.74 10.71 -6.50
N LEU A 206 5.65 11.66 -6.29
CA LEU A 206 5.37 13.07 -6.49
C LEU A 206 5.03 13.32 -7.96
N LYS A 207 5.82 12.76 -8.89
CA LYS A 207 5.57 12.83 -10.34
C LYS A 207 4.24 12.17 -10.73
N GLU A 208 3.96 10.96 -10.24
CA GLU A 208 2.70 10.25 -10.51
C GLU A 208 1.48 11.06 -10.02
N GLY A 209 1.56 11.65 -8.83
CA GLY A 209 0.47 12.49 -8.32
C GLY A 209 0.26 13.76 -9.15
N TYR A 210 1.32 14.36 -9.71
CA TYR A 210 1.18 15.48 -10.65
C TYR A 210 0.49 15.07 -11.96
N GLU A 211 0.81 13.90 -12.50
CA GLU A 211 0.15 13.37 -13.71
C GLU A 211 -1.35 13.23 -13.47
N HIS A 212 -1.76 12.70 -12.32
CA HIS A 212 -3.17 12.61 -11.92
C HIS A 212 -3.82 13.98 -11.69
N PHE A 213 -3.11 14.90 -11.03
CA PHE A 213 -3.60 16.25 -10.79
C PHE A 213 -3.87 17.01 -12.10
N LEU A 214 -2.94 16.94 -13.06
CA LEU A 214 -3.09 17.54 -14.38
C LEU A 214 -4.23 16.90 -15.19
N ALA A 215 -4.46 15.59 -15.02
CA ALA A 215 -5.61 14.89 -15.59
C ALA A 215 -6.95 15.22 -14.91
N ARG A 216 -6.97 16.10 -13.89
CA ARG A 216 -8.12 16.42 -13.02
C ARG A 216 -8.66 15.20 -12.24
N ASP A 217 -7.86 14.15 -12.10
CA ASP A 217 -8.17 13.01 -11.22
C ASP A 217 -7.66 13.31 -9.80
N PHE A 218 -8.29 14.30 -9.16
CA PHE A 218 -7.85 14.80 -7.86
C PHE A 218 -7.93 13.74 -6.76
N GLU A 219 -8.86 12.78 -6.86
CA GLU A 219 -8.98 11.68 -5.89
C GLU A 219 -7.73 10.82 -5.89
N ARG A 220 -7.24 10.40 -7.07
CA ARG A 220 -5.97 9.66 -7.16
C ARG A 220 -4.76 10.51 -6.81
N ALA A 221 -4.72 11.77 -7.22
CA ALA A 221 -3.62 12.66 -6.87
C ALA A 221 -3.47 12.80 -5.34
N ILE A 222 -4.59 12.97 -4.63
CA ILE A 222 -4.62 13.02 -3.16
C ILE A 222 -4.15 11.70 -2.57
N ASP A 223 -4.61 10.55 -3.08
CA ASP A 223 -4.20 9.23 -2.56
C ASP A 223 -2.70 8.97 -2.74
N VAL A 224 -2.16 9.28 -3.92
CA VAL A 224 -0.73 9.11 -4.25
C VAL A 224 0.13 10.02 -3.38
N TRP A 225 -0.18 11.31 -3.31
CA TRP A 225 0.59 12.25 -2.48
C TRP A 225 0.44 11.98 -0.98
N SER A 226 -0.71 11.49 -0.51
CA SER A 226 -0.88 11.07 0.89
C SER A 226 0.02 9.89 1.25
N ASN A 227 0.34 9.02 0.29
CA ASN A 227 1.31 7.94 0.53
C ASN A 227 2.73 8.48 0.71
N ILE A 228 3.08 9.64 0.13
CA ILE A 228 4.37 10.26 0.36
C ILE A 228 4.49 10.71 1.81
N LEU A 229 3.46 11.30 2.41
CA LEU A 229 3.47 11.67 3.83
C LEU A 229 3.57 10.47 4.79
N ARG A 230 3.28 9.25 4.34
CA ARG A 230 3.55 8.03 5.12
C ARG A 230 5.04 7.64 5.09
N VAL A 231 5.75 8.00 4.03
CA VAL A 231 7.19 7.74 3.86
C VAL A 231 8.03 8.90 4.40
N VAL A 232 7.54 10.13 4.23
CA VAL A 232 8.16 11.41 4.59
C VAL A 232 7.11 12.32 5.26
N PRO A 233 6.82 12.13 6.56
CA PRO A 233 5.74 12.86 7.25
C PRO A 233 5.90 14.39 7.29
N GLY A 234 7.15 14.87 7.21
CA GLY A 234 7.51 16.27 7.30
C GLY A 234 7.61 17.02 5.95
N ASP A 235 7.18 16.42 4.84
CA ASP A 235 7.35 17.04 3.52
C ASP A 235 6.39 18.22 3.29
N GLU A 236 6.90 19.44 3.47
CA GLU A 236 6.14 20.68 3.27
C GLU A 236 5.72 20.93 1.81
N GLN A 237 6.48 20.41 0.84
CA GLN A 237 6.12 20.56 -0.57
C GLN A 237 4.88 19.70 -0.88
N VAL A 238 4.88 18.46 -0.41
CA VAL A 238 3.74 17.54 -0.59
C VAL A 238 2.50 18.05 0.14
N LYS A 239 2.64 18.56 1.38
CA LYS A 239 1.52 19.17 2.11
C LYS A 239 0.85 20.28 1.33
N LYS A 240 1.62 21.22 0.75
CA LYS A 240 1.09 22.29 -0.10
C LYS A 240 0.31 21.74 -1.30
N ARG A 241 0.85 20.71 -1.96
CA ARG A 241 0.18 20.06 -3.11
C ARG A 241 -1.10 19.32 -2.71
N LEU A 242 -1.10 18.66 -1.57
CA LEU A 242 -2.31 18.05 -1.04
C LEU A 242 -3.39 19.09 -0.74
N ILE A 243 -3.04 20.22 -0.12
CA ILE A 243 -3.98 21.32 0.14
C ILE A 243 -4.58 21.84 -1.17
N GLU A 244 -3.74 22.07 -2.18
CA GLU A 244 -4.16 22.49 -3.51
C GLU A 244 -5.13 21.48 -4.15
N ALA A 245 -4.81 20.19 -4.15
CA ALA A 245 -5.68 19.15 -4.68
C ALA A 245 -7.01 19.02 -3.92
N HIS A 246 -7.00 19.14 -2.60
CA HIS A 246 -8.25 19.12 -1.81
C HIS A 246 -9.15 20.30 -2.18
N ASN A 247 -8.59 21.50 -2.31
CA ASN A 247 -9.35 22.71 -2.66
C ASN A 247 -9.92 22.62 -4.08
N GLU A 248 -9.13 22.19 -5.06
CA GLU A 248 -9.58 21.97 -6.44
C GLU A 248 -10.67 20.89 -6.51
N TYR A 249 -10.52 19.78 -5.77
CA TYR A 249 -11.52 18.73 -5.75
C TYR A 249 -12.83 19.18 -5.08
N ILE A 250 -12.74 19.95 -3.98
CA ILE A 250 -13.92 20.56 -3.35
C ILE A 250 -14.65 21.47 -4.34
N SER A 251 -13.90 22.26 -5.13
CA SER A 251 -14.47 23.12 -6.17
C SER A 251 -15.19 22.31 -7.24
N ASP A 252 -14.55 21.25 -7.75
CA ASP A 252 -15.08 20.37 -8.79
C ASP A 252 -16.32 19.57 -8.36
N LEU A 253 -16.44 19.25 -7.07
CA LEU A 253 -17.59 18.51 -6.52
C LEU A 253 -18.84 19.35 -6.27
N LYS A 254 -18.75 20.68 -6.30
CA LYS A 254 -19.93 21.55 -6.08
C LYS A 254 -20.99 21.29 -7.14
N GLY A 255 -22.19 20.93 -6.70
CA GLY A 255 -23.34 20.67 -7.58
C GLY A 255 -23.35 19.30 -8.28
N LYS A 256 -22.37 18.42 -8.02
CA LYS A 256 -22.34 17.05 -8.54
C LYS A 256 -23.08 16.06 -7.63
N GLU A 257 -23.68 15.01 -8.21
CA GLU A 257 -24.36 13.94 -7.46
C GLU A 257 -23.45 13.33 -6.36
N GLY A 258 -23.89 13.38 -5.11
CA GLY A 258 -23.13 12.85 -3.97
C GLY A 258 -21.93 13.72 -3.52
N GLY A 259 -21.70 14.86 -4.16
CA GLY A 259 -20.57 15.76 -3.89
C GLY A 259 -20.56 16.32 -2.46
N PHE A 260 -21.75 16.58 -1.88
CA PHE A 260 -21.88 17.12 -0.52
C PHE A 260 -21.17 16.28 0.55
N SER A 261 -21.34 14.95 0.51
CA SER A 261 -20.68 14.03 1.45
C SER A 261 -19.17 13.90 1.24
N LYS A 262 -18.72 14.02 -0.02
CA LYS A 262 -17.29 13.98 -0.38
C LYS A 262 -16.58 15.26 0.08
N ILE A 263 -17.20 16.43 -0.11
CA ILE A 263 -16.66 17.73 0.32
C ILE A 263 -16.34 17.73 1.82
N ILE A 264 -17.23 17.17 2.65
CA ILE A 264 -16.99 17.10 4.11
C ILE A 264 -15.76 16.25 4.42
N ARG A 265 -15.58 15.11 3.76
CA ARG A 265 -14.38 14.27 3.93
C ARG A 265 -13.11 15.01 3.52
N LEU A 266 -13.15 15.74 2.41
CA LEU A 266 -12.02 16.54 1.93
C LEU A 266 -11.68 17.69 2.89
N ARG A 267 -12.69 18.34 3.48
CA ARG A 267 -12.47 19.38 4.50
C ARG A 267 -11.88 18.83 5.79
N LYS A 268 -12.23 17.60 6.18
CA LYS A 268 -11.54 16.91 7.30
C LYS A 268 -10.07 16.72 7.00
N GLY A 269 -9.74 16.22 5.80
CA GLY A 269 -8.36 16.09 5.34
C GLY A 269 -7.60 17.42 5.35
N LEU A 270 -8.22 18.52 4.92
CA LEU A 270 -7.62 19.86 4.99
C LEU A 270 -7.33 20.31 6.44
N VAL A 271 -8.25 20.08 7.38
CA VAL A 271 -8.03 20.41 8.80
C VAL A 271 -6.96 19.54 9.43
N GLU A 272 -6.83 18.28 9.00
CA GLU A 272 -5.75 17.38 9.42
C GLU A 272 -4.38 17.84 8.89
N LEU A 273 -4.32 18.31 7.64
CA LEU A 273 -3.10 18.85 7.02
C LEU A 273 -2.70 20.20 7.62
N GLU A 274 -3.67 21.05 7.94
CA GLU A 274 -3.46 22.37 8.54
C GLU A 274 -4.29 22.56 9.82
N PRO A 275 -3.86 21.97 10.96
CA PRO A 275 -4.60 22.11 12.19
C PRO A 275 -4.76 23.57 12.62
N SER A 276 -3.79 24.45 12.37
CA SER A 276 -3.88 25.87 12.76
C SER A 276 -4.84 26.70 11.88
N ASN A 277 -5.33 26.18 10.76
CA ASN A 277 -6.15 26.93 9.82
C ASN A 277 -7.60 27.09 10.34
N ARG A 278 -7.88 28.28 10.90
CA ARG A 278 -9.21 28.63 11.45
C ARG A 278 -10.31 28.63 10.39
N GLU A 279 -9.99 29.03 9.16
CA GLU A 279 -10.98 29.12 8.08
C GLU A 279 -11.42 27.73 7.63
N ALA A 280 -10.48 26.81 7.45
CA ALA A 280 -10.77 25.41 7.11
C ALA A 280 -11.65 24.74 8.17
N ARG A 281 -11.35 24.98 9.47
CA ARG A 281 -12.17 24.48 10.59
C ARG A 281 -13.58 25.04 10.59
N ALA A 282 -13.73 26.36 10.45
CA ALA A 282 -15.05 26.99 10.39
C ALA A 282 -15.86 26.54 9.16
N ALA A 283 -15.20 26.22 8.04
CA ALA A 283 -15.86 25.66 6.88
C ALA A 283 -16.31 24.21 7.10
N LEU A 284 -15.49 23.38 7.76
CA LEU A 284 -15.86 22.01 8.14
C LEU A 284 -17.06 22.01 9.09
N GLU A 285 -17.02 22.81 10.15
CA GLU A 285 -18.10 22.89 11.15
C GLU A 285 -19.44 23.28 10.51
N ARG A 286 -19.43 24.25 9.60
CA ARG A 286 -20.62 24.66 8.83
C ARG A 286 -21.19 23.52 7.99
N ASP A 287 -20.34 22.74 7.32
CA ASP A 287 -20.79 21.65 6.45
C ASP A 287 -21.22 20.41 7.26
N GLU A 288 -20.60 20.14 8.41
CA GLU A 288 -21.04 19.10 9.34
C GLU A 288 -22.41 19.42 9.97
N ALA A 289 -22.65 20.68 10.34
CA ALA A 289 -23.96 21.12 10.82
C ALA A 289 -25.05 20.90 9.76
N LYS A 290 -24.79 21.24 8.50
CA LYS A 290 -25.70 20.98 7.37
C LYS A 290 -25.93 19.48 7.16
N LEU A 291 -24.91 18.63 7.30
CA LEU A 291 -25.05 17.18 7.17
C LEU A 291 -25.94 16.59 8.27
N LYS A 292 -25.79 17.08 9.51
CA LYS A 292 -26.66 16.70 10.62
C LYS A 292 -28.11 17.04 10.32
N GLU A 293 -28.38 18.27 9.89
CA GLU A 293 -29.74 18.72 9.50
C GLU A 293 -30.30 17.88 8.34
N TYR A 294 -29.49 17.60 7.33
CA TYR A 294 -29.85 16.76 6.19
C TYR A 294 -30.27 15.34 6.63
N ASN A 295 -29.50 14.72 7.53
CA ASN A 295 -29.80 13.37 8.03
C ASN A 295 -31.09 13.34 8.86
N GLU A 296 -31.28 14.30 9.76
CA GLU A 296 -32.51 14.42 10.56
C GLU A 296 -33.75 14.59 9.67
N LEU A 297 -33.64 15.42 8.63
CA LEU A 297 -34.73 15.67 7.69
C LEU A 297 -35.04 14.42 6.83
N SER A 298 -34.02 13.64 6.46
CA SER A 298 -34.17 12.36 5.75
C SER A 298 -34.90 11.30 6.59
N GLU A 299 -34.58 11.21 7.89
CA GLU A 299 -35.26 10.31 8.82
C GLU A 299 -36.74 10.72 8.99
N ARG A 300 -37.01 12.03 9.17
CA ARG A 300 -38.37 12.57 9.25
C ARG A 300 -39.18 12.28 7.98
N ALA A 301 -38.56 12.38 6.81
CA ALA A 301 -39.20 12.04 5.53
C ALA A 301 -39.60 10.56 5.46
N SER A 302 -38.68 9.66 5.82
CA SER A 302 -38.89 8.21 5.82
C SER A 302 -39.97 7.79 6.84
N LYS A 303 -39.95 8.36 8.05
CA LYS A 303 -40.95 8.13 9.10
C LYS A 303 -42.33 8.67 8.74
N ALA A 304 -42.41 9.80 8.04
CA ALA A 304 -43.67 10.32 7.52
C ALA A 304 -44.24 9.40 6.43
N PHE A 305 -43.39 8.84 5.58
CA PHE A 305 -43.80 7.92 4.53
C PHE A 305 -44.33 6.60 5.08
N SER A 306 -43.62 5.98 6.03
CA SER A 306 -44.05 4.73 6.68
C SER A 306 -45.37 4.87 7.42
N ARG A 307 -45.60 6.04 8.06
CA ARG A 307 -46.86 6.39 8.72
C ARG A 307 -47.97 6.82 7.75
N ARG A 308 -47.82 6.56 6.44
CA ARG A 308 -48.80 6.89 5.37
C ARG A 308 -49.12 8.39 5.27
N ARG A 309 -48.30 9.27 5.84
CA ARG A 309 -48.41 10.74 5.75
C ARG A 309 -47.66 11.23 4.51
N TYR A 310 -48.09 10.76 3.34
CA TYR A 310 -47.39 10.97 2.06
C TYR A 310 -47.20 12.46 1.68
N GLY A 311 -48.12 13.34 2.10
CA GLY A 311 -47.98 14.79 1.89
C GLY A 311 -46.84 15.41 2.71
N GLN A 312 -46.66 14.98 3.96
CA GLN A 312 -45.53 15.43 4.81
C GLN A 312 -44.21 14.85 4.29
N ALA A 313 -44.20 13.56 3.92
CA ALA A 313 -43.03 12.90 3.33
C ALA A 313 -42.57 13.60 2.04
N ALA A 314 -43.51 13.96 1.15
CA ALA A 314 -43.20 14.69 -0.08
C ALA A 314 -42.62 16.10 0.18
N ARG A 315 -43.04 16.80 1.25
CA ARG A 315 -42.44 18.10 1.62
C ARG A 315 -41.01 17.93 2.13
N TYR A 316 -40.77 16.96 3.01
CA TYR A 316 -39.43 16.73 3.55
C TYR A 316 -38.43 16.27 2.48
N TRP A 317 -38.83 15.34 1.60
CA TRP A 317 -38.00 14.98 0.44
C TRP A 317 -37.84 16.11 -0.59
N GLY A 318 -38.80 17.03 -0.70
CA GLY A 318 -38.65 18.25 -1.49
C GLY A 318 -37.52 19.13 -0.97
N LYS A 319 -37.54 19.46 0.32
CA LYS A 319 -36.48 20.24 0.97
C LYS A 319 -35.09 19.60 0.85
N LEU A 320 -35.01 18.27 0.94
CA LEU A 320 -33.74 17.56 0.75
C LEU A 320 -33.26 17.59 -0.72
N LEU A 321 -34.18 17.62 -1.68
CA LEU A 321 -33.85 17.73 -3.10
C LEU A 321 -33.40 19.17 -3.44
N ASP A 322 -33.90 20.19 -2.75
CA ASP A 322 -33.41 21.56 -2.91
C ASP A 322 -31.94 21.69 -2.46
N ALA A 323 -31.52 20.89 -1.47
CA ALA A 323 -30.13 20.82 -1.00
C ALA A 323 -29.21 19.92 -1.85
N ASP A 324 -29.75 18.86 -2.48
CA ASP A 324 -29.02 17.93 -3.35
C ASP A 324 -29.87 17.56 -4.59
N PRO A 325 -29.93 18.45 -5.62
CA PRO A 325 -30.87 18.33 -6.74
C PRO A 325 -30.69 17.09 -7.60
N GLN A 326 -29.49 16.51 -7.60
CA GLN A 326 -29.16 15.34 -8.43
C GLN A 326 -29.36 14.01 -7.69
N ASN A 327 -29.84 14.02 -6.44
CA ASN A 327 -30.02 12.81 -5.67
C ASN A 327 -31.16 11.92 -6.20
N LYS A 328 -30.79 10.87 -6.94
CA LYS A 328 -31.76 9.93 -7.56
C LYS A 328 -32.62 9.21 -6.52
N LYS A 329 -32.07 8.90 -5.33
CA LYS A 329 -32.82 8.22 -4.25
C LYS A 329 -33.93 9.10 -3.68
N ILE A 330 -33.65 10.38 -3.45
CA ILE A 330 -34.65 11.34 -2.96
C ILE A 330 -35.68 11.64 -4.05
N THR A 331 -35.23 11.77 -5.31
CA THR A 331 -36.12 11.94 -6.47
C THR A 331 -37.10 10.77 -6.61
N ALA A 332 -36.62 9.52 -6.48
CA ALA A 332 -37.46 8.33 -6.52
C ALA A 332 -38.46 8.27 -5.36
N SER A 333 -37.99 8.56 -4.14
CA SER A 333 -38.82 8.60 -2.93
C SER A 333 -39.93 9.66 -3.01
N LEU A 334 -39.60 10.85 -3.52
CA LEU A 334 -40.55 11.93 -3.78
C LEU A 334 -41.60 11.52 -4.83
N LYS A 335 -41.18 10.90 -5.94
CA LYS A 335 -42.09 10.35 -6.96
C LYS A 335 -43.02 9.29 -6.36
N ALA A 336 -42.50 8.41 -5.50
CA ALA A 336 -43.30 7.38 -4.82
C ALA A 336 -44.37 8.00 -3.90
N ALA A 337 -44.01 9.00 -3.08
CA ALA A 337 -44.96 9.73 -2.24
C ALA A 337 -46.07 10.42 -3.06
N ARG A 338 -45.68 11.09 -4.16
CA ARG A 338 -46.63 11.77 -5.06
C ARG A 338 -47.60 10.80 -5.75
N ARG A 339 -47.15 9.61 -6.17
CA ARG A 339 -48.05 8.57 -6.73
C ARG A 339 -49.09 8.10 -5.71
N LYS A 340 -48.68 7.86 -4.46
CA LYS A 340 -49.60 7.41 -3.39
C LYS A 340 -50.66 8.48 -3.05
N LEU A 341 -50.37 9.76 -3.23
CA LEU A 341 -51.36 10.85 -3.13
C LEU A 341 -52.39 10.83 -4.28
N ARG A 342 -51.97 10.57 -5.53
CA ARG A 342 -52.89 10.49 -6.70
C ARG A 342 -53.87 9.32 -6.60
N GLY A 343 -53.43 8.15 -6.14
CA GLY A 343 -54.28 6.95 -6.03
C GLY A 343 -55.42 7.02 -5.01
N ARG A 344 -55.44 8.02 -4.12
CA ARG A 344 -56.49 8.23 -3.11
C ARG A 344 -57.61 9.17 -3.60
N ARG A 345 -57.30 10.11 -4.50
CA ARG A 345 -58.31 11.02 -5.11
C ARG A 345 -59.15 10.33 -6.18
N ILE A 346 -58.56 9.41 -6.94
CA ILE A 346 -59.23 8.73 -8.06
C ILE A 346 -60.32 7.75 -7.57
N ARG A 347 -60.12 7.11 -6.41
CA ARG A 347 -61.04 6.10 -5.87
C ARG A 347 -62.38 6.68 -5.37
N ASN A 348 -62.38 7.91 -4.88
CA ASN A 348 -63.59 8.59 -4.41
C ASN A 348 -64.38 9.24 -5.57
N PHE A 349 -63.74 9.43 -6.72
CA PHE A 349 -64.35 10.07 -7.89
C PHE A 349 -65.09 9.06 -8.80
N ILE A 350 -64.60 7.81 -8.87
CA ILE A 350 -65.16 6.76 -9.73
C ILE A 350 -66.58 6.32 -9.30
N GLY A 351 -66.90 6.31 -8.00
CA GLY A 351 -68.22 5.91 -7.52
C GLY A 351 -69.34 6.92 -7.83
N PHE A 352 -69.00 8.20 -8.00
CA PHE A 352 -69.97 9.27 -8.26
C PHE A 352 -70.28 9.45 -9.75
N VAL A 353 -69.31 9.11 -10.62
CA VAL A 353 -69.42 9.31 -12.08
C VAL A 353 -70.22 8.20 -12.78
N VAL A 354 -70.24 6.99 -12.23
CA VAL A 354 -71.01 5.85 -12.80
C VAL A 354 -72.53 6.06 -12.74
N PHE A 355 -73.02 6.83 -11.76
CA PHE A 355 -74.45 7.12 -11.60
C PHE A 355 -74.99 8.17 -12.59
N LEU A 356 -74.15 9.14 -12.99
CA LEU A 356 -74.54 10.23 -13.90
C LEU A 356 -74.48 9.85 -15.39
N LEU A 357 -73.68 8.85 -15.76
CA LEU A 357 -73.48 8.46 -17.17
C LEU A 357 -74.63 7.62 -17.77
N VAL A 358 -75.53 7.08 -16.94
CA VAL A 358 -76.69 6.31 -17.42
C VAL A 358 -77.79 7.23 -17.98
N LEU A 359 -77.82 8.52 -17.60
CA LEU A 359 -78.89 9.45 -17.98
C LEU A 359 -78.59 10.32 -19.22
N ALA A 360 -77.34 10.39 -19.70
CA ALA A 360 -76.93 11.32 -20.77
C ALA A 360 -76.54 10.64 -22.10
N GLY A 361 -76.79 9.33 -22.26
CA GLY A 361 -76.28 8.53 -23.38
C GLY A 361 -76.93 8.78 -24.76
N GLY A 362 -78.11 9.41 -24.81
CA GLY A 362 -78.90 9.50 -26.05
C GLY A 362 -78.50 10.63 -27.03
N ALA A 363 -78.05 11.78 -26.53
CA ALA A 363 -77.82 12.97 -27.38
C ALA A 363 -76.40 13.08 -27.95
N VAL A 364 -75.41 12.41 -27.34
CA VAL A 364 -73.99 12.54 -27.67
C VAL A 364 -73.61 11.78 -28.94
N VAL A 365 -74.28 10.65 -29.23
CA VAL A 365 -74.00 9.79 -30.38
C VAL A 365 -74.30 10.47 -31.73
N TYR A 366 -75.24 11.43 -31.75
CA TYR A 366 -75.67 12.09 -32.98
C TYR A 366 -74.69 13.18 -33.47
N LEU A 367 -74.15 14.01 -32.57
CA LEU A 367 -73.23 15.11 -32.90
C LEU A 367 -71.81 14.63 -33.29
N GLU A 368 -71.42 13.43 -32.86
CA GLU A 368 -70.09 12.88 -33.07
C GLU A 368 -69.86 12.31 -34.48
N ASN A 369 -70.88 11.66 -35.05
CA ASN A 369 -70.80 11.05 -36.38
C ASN A 369 -70.72 12.10 -37.51
N ASP A 370 -71.26 13.31 -37.31
CA ASP A 370 -71.18 14.40 -38.29
C ASP A 370 -69.74 14.95 -38.43
N MET A 371 -69.01 15.08 -37.32
CA MET A 371 -67.64 15.62 -37.37
C MET A 371 -66.64 14.66 -38.03
N LEU A 372 -66.76 13.35 -37.79
CA LEU A 372 -65.91 12.36 -38.47
C LEU A 372 -66.14 12.36 -39.98
N ARG A 373 -67.38 12.60 -40.43
CA ARG A 373 -67.69 12.76 -41.86
C ARG A 373 -67.05 14.02 -42.45
N ARG A 374 -67.14 15.17 -41.78
CA ARG A 374 -66.53 16.44 -42.26
C ARG A 374 -65.00 16.39 -42.29
N ALA A 375 -64.38 15.72 -41.32
CA ALA A 375 -62.93 15.52 -41.30
C ALA A 375 -62.47 14.57 -42.42
N ALA A 376 -63.23 13.52 -42.71
CA ALA A 376 -62.97 12.63 -43.86
C ALA A 376 -63.10 13.39 -45.19
N ASP A 377 -64.15 14.18 -45.38
CA ASP A 377 -64.40 14.95 -46.61
C ASP A 377 -63.31 16.01 -46.87
N ALA A 378 -62.76 16.63 -45.82
CA ALA A 378 -61.63 17.55 -45.93
C ALA A 378 -60.31 16.84 -46.29
N ALA A 379 -60.10 15.62 -45.79
CA ALA A 379 -58.94 14.80 -46.13
C ALA A 379 -58.99 14.29 -47.58
N ASP A 380 -60.17 13.88 -48.05
CA ASP A 380 -60.38 13.41 -49.42
C ASP A 380 -60.17 14.54 -50.47
N LYS A 381 -60.38 15.80 -50.07
CA LYS A 381 -60.06 16.99 -50.87
C LYS A 381 -58.59 17.43 -50.80
N GLY A 382 -57.72 16.64 -50.17
CA GLY A 382 -56.28 16.89 -50.07
C GLY A 382 -55.86 17.91 -49.01
N ASN A 383 -56.78 18.44 -48.21
CA ASN A 383 -56.50 19.47 -47.21
C ASN A 383 -56.33 18.86 -45.81
N ILE A 384 -55.22 18.13 -45.62
CA ILE A 384 -54.94 17.35 -44.40
C ILE A 384 -54.81 18.24 -43.15
N GLU A 385 -54.27 19.45 -43.29
CA GLU A 385 -54.15 20.38 -42.16
C GLU A 385 -55.53 20.87 -41.68
N GLN A 386 -56.45 21.13 -42.61
CA GLN A 386 -57.83 21.46 -42.28
C GLN A 386 -58.56 20.29 -41.62
N ALA A 387 -58.33 19.05 -42.08
CA ALA A 387 -58.89 17.84 -41.48
C ALA A 387 -58.41 17.62 -40.03
N ILE A 388 -57.13 17.87 -39.74
CA ILE A 388 -56.56 17.81 -38.38
C ILE A 388 -57.17 18.90 -37.50
N ARG A 389 -57.29 20.15 -37.98
CA ARG A 389 -57.92 21.24 -37.20
C ARG A 389 -59.39 20.97 -36.88
N ILE A 390 -60.14 20.33 -37.79
CA ILE A 390 -61.54 19.93 -37.54
C ILE A 390 -61.62 18.93 -36.37
N LEU A 391 -60.67 17.99 -36.31
CA LEU A 391 -60.59 16.98 -35.24
C LEU A 391 -59.97 17.51 -33.94
N GLU A 392 -59.18 18.58 -33.97
CA GLU A 392 -58.54 19.20 -32.80
C GLU A 392 -59.42 20.22 -32.07
N ARG A 393 -60.60 20.55 -32.58
CA ARG A 393 -61.53 21.49 -31.91
C ARG A 393 -61.91 20.95 -30.52
N PRO A 394 -61.79 21.76 -29.44
CA PRO A 394 -62.12 21.33 -28.08
C PRO A 394 -63.58 20.89 -27.97
N ARG A 395 -63.84 19.81 -27.24
CA ARG A 395 -65.20 19.39 -26.89
C ARG A 395 -65.52 19.58 -25.41
N PHE A 396 -66.82 19.67 -25.14
CA PHE A 396 -67.42 19.37 -23.85
C PHE A 396 -67.01 17.97 -23.39
N ASP A 397 -66.47 17.89 -22.18
CA ASP A 397 -65.86 16.70 -21.55
C ASP A 397 -66.92 15.66 -21.13
N ILE A 398 -67.48 14.89 -22.07
CA ILE A 398 -68.38 13.76 -21.77
C ILE A 398 -67.65 12.42 -22.03
N PRO A 399 -67.44 11.56 -21.01
CA PRO A 399 -66.58 10.39 -21.10
C PRO A 399 -67.35 9.13 -21.56
N VAL A 400 -67.50 8.93 -22.87
CA VAL A 400 -67.89 7.63 -23.45
C VAL A 400 -66.66 6.97 -24.09
N LEU A 401 -66.13 5.94 -23.41
CA LEU A 401 -64.84 5.29 -23.71
C LEU A 401 -64.72 4.72 -25.14
N VAL A 402 -65.83 4.32 -25.77
CA VAL A 402 -65.83 3.68 -27.10
C VAL A 402 -65.60 4.68 -28.24
N PHE A 403 -66.11 5.91 -28.12
CA PHE A 403 -66.01 6.93 -29.17
C PHE A 403 -64.66 7.67 -29.17
N LYS A 404 -64.06 7.86 -27.99
CA LYS A 404 -62.72 8.44 -27.84
C LYS A 404 -61.67 7.66 -28.65
N LYS A 405 -61.77 6.33 -28.69
CA LYS A 405 -60.85 5.46 -29.42
C LYS A 405 -60.94 5.65 -30.94
N ARG A 406 -62.16 5.62 -31.51
CA ARG A 406 -62.38 5.77 -32.96
C ARG A 406 -61.91 7.13 -33.51
N HIS A 407 -62.07 8.18 -32.72
CA HIS A 407 -61.58 9.53 -33.03
C HIS A 407 -60.05 9.62 -32.94
N GLN A 408 -59.46 9.05 -31.89
CA GLN A 408 -58.00 8.99 -31.71
C GLN A 408 -57.34 8.21 -32.86
N ASP A 409 -57.96 7.11 -33.31
CA ASP A 409 -57.47 6.28 -34.41
C ASP A 409 -57.42 7.07 -35.74
N LYS A 410 -58.50 7.80 -36.09
CA LYS A 410 -58.55 8.60 -37.33
C LYS A 410 -57.62 9.82 -37.29
N LEU A 411 -57.47 10.46 -36.14
CA LEU A 411 -56.50 11.55 -35.93
C LEU A 411 -55.05 11.05 -36.06
N THR A 412 -54.78 9.85 -35.55
CA THR A 412 -53.45 9.22 -35.64
C THR A 412 -53.11 8.84 -37.09
N GLU A 413 -54.09 8.37 -37.86
CA GLU A 413 -53.96 8.10 -39.30
C GLU A 413 -53.61 9.38 -40.09
N LEU A 414 -54.35 10.48 -39.89
CA LEU A 414 -54.12 11.75 -40.60
C LEU A 414 -52.77 12.39 -40.21
N ARG A 415 -52.43 12.40 -38.91
CA ARG A 415 -51.11 12.89 -38.45
C ARG A 415 -49.97 12.04 -39.04
N ARG A 416 -50.13 10.72 -39.11
CA ARG A 416 -49.14 9.83 -39.72
C ARG A 416 -48.85 10.23 -41.17
N ASN A 417 -49.89 10.46 -41.98
CA ASN A 417 -49.73 10.85 -43.38
C ASN A 417 -49.08 12.23 -43.53
N PHE A 418 -49.50 13.20 -42.72
CA PHE A 418 -48.95 14.55 -42.72
C PHE A 418 -47.46 14.60 -42.34
N TYR A 419 -47.09 14.01 -41.20
CA TYR A 419 -45.70 14.01 -40.73
C TYR A 419 -44.79 13.19 -41.65
N ARG A 420 -45.30 12.11 -42.28
CA ARG A 420 -44.54 11.38 -43.30
C ARG A 420 -44.29 12.21 -44.56
N GLN A 421 -45.31 12.88 -45.09
CA GLN A 421 -45.14 13.76 -46.25
C GLN A 421 -44.15 14.89 -45.98
N GLN A 422 -44.18 15.49 -44.79
CA GLN A 422 -43.18 16.50 -44.42
C GLN A 422 -41.78 15.93 -44.22
N ALA A 423 -41.65 14.76 -43.58
CA ALA A 423 -40.38 14.08 -43.44
C ALA A 423 -39.79 13.73 -44.82
N ASP A 424 -40.62 13.27 -45.77
CA ASP A 424 -40.20 13.00 -47.15
C ASP A 424 -39.77 14.27 -47.89
N HIS A 425 -40.46 15.39 -47.67
CA HIS A 425 -40.05 16.68 -48.21
C HIS A 425 -38.67 17.10 -47.67
N LEU A 426 -38.46 17.00 -46.35
CA LEU A 426 -37.18 17.33 -45.71
C LEU A 426 -36.04 16.39 -46.17
N ARG A 427 -36.33 15.10 -46.35
CA ARG A 427 -35.37 14.14 -46.94
C ARG A 427 -34.94 14.59 -48.34
N ARG A 428 -35.90 15.00 -49.19
CA ARG A 428 -35.61 15.48 -50.56
C ARG A 428 -34.84 16.80 -50.59
N SER A 429 -35.02 17.65 -49.58
CA SER A 429 -34.26 18.89 -49.44
C SER A 429 -32.90 18.71 -48.73
N GLY A 430 -32.53 17.48 -48.35
CA GLY A 430 -31.25 17.17 -47.69
C GLY A 430 -31.24 17.37 -46.16
N ASP A 431 -32.34 17.77 -45.53
CA ASP A 431 -32.45 17.93 -44.08
C ASP A 431 -32.87 16.62 -43.40
N ILE A 432 -31.91 15.71 -43.28
CA ILE A 432 -32.12 14.39 -42.67
C ILE A 432 -32.43 14.50 -41.18
N GLU A 433 -31.79 15.43 -40.47
CA GLU A 433 -32.00 15.62 -39.04
C GLU A 433 -33.42 16.13 -38.75
N GLY A 434 -33.90 17.08 -39.55
CA GLY A 434 -35.29 17.56 -39.53
C GLY A 434 -36.29 16.45 -39.83
N ALA A 435 -36.03 15.63 -40.85
CA ALA A 435 -36.88 14.48 -41.19
C ALA A 435 -36.97 13.47 -40.03
N VAL A 436 -35.84 13.12 -39.40
CA VAL A 436 -35.81 12.20 -38.24
C VAL A 436 -36.52 12.81 -37.03
N LYS A 437 -36.36 14.11 -36.76
CA LYS A 437 -37.06 14.82 -35.68
C LYS A 437 -38.58 14.76 -35.85
N LEU A 438 -39.09 14.95 -37.07
CA LEU A 438 -40.52 14.83 -37.36
C LEU A 438 -41.05 13.41 -37.13
N LEU A 439 -40.31 12.38 -37.55
CA LEU A 439 -40.69 10.98 -37.32
C LEU A 439 -40.65 10.61 -35.83
N GLN A 440 -39.66 11.10 -35.08
CA GLN A 440 -39.60 10.93 -33.62
C GLN A 440 -40.73 11.67 -32.92
N GLN A 441 -41.12 12.85 -33.40
CA GLN A 441 -42.29 13.57 -32.91
C GLN A 441 -43.56 12.76 -33.17
N LEU A 442 -43.70 12.14 -34.34
CA LEU A 442 -44.81 11.23 -34.63
C LEU A 442 -44.83 10.03 -33.67
N ILE A 443 -43.68 9.41 -33.37
CA ILE A 443 -43.59 8.33 -32.35
C ILE A 443 -44.08 8.81 -30.98
N ARG A 444 -43.71 10.03 -30.55
CA ARG A 444 -44.18 10.61 -29.28
C ARG A 444 -45.69 10.86 -29.28
N ILE A 445 -46.24 11.28 -30.42
CA ILE A 445 -47.69 11.51 -30.59
C ILE A 445 -48.46 10.20 -30.54
N VAL A 446 -47.94 9.12 -31.15
CA VAL A 446 -48.54 7.78 -31.14
C VAL A 446 -48.54 7.17 -29.73
N GLY A 447 -47.54 7.49 -28.90
CA GLY A 447 -47.46 6.98 -27.53
C GLY A 447 -47.21 5.47 -27.47
N ASP A 448 -47.69 4.80 -26.42
CA ASP A 448 -47.51 3.35 -26.22
C ASP A 448 -48.73 2.52 -26.68
N ASP A 449 -49.74 3.16 -27.27
CA ASP A 449 -51.03 2.55 -27.59
C ASP A 449 -50.98 1.66 -28.85
N ASP A 450 -50.12 2.00 -29.83
CA ASP A 450 -49.91 1.20 -31.07
C ASP A 450 -48.43 0.82 -31.26
N LYS A 451 -48.06 -0.31 -30.64
CA LYS A 451 -46.69 -0.87 -30.69
C LYS A 451 -46.26 -1.26 -32.10
N THR A 452 -47.20 -1.67 -32.96
CA THR A 452 -46.90 -2.14 -34.32
C THR A 452 -46.49 -0.96 -35.20
N LEU A 453 -47.24 0.14 -35.11
CA LEU A 453 -46.91 1.38 -35.82
C LEU A 453 -45.59 1.98 -35.33
N LYS A 454 -45.37 2.01 -34.01
CA LYS A 454 -44.12 2.52 -33.42
C LYS A 454 -42.90 1.78 -33.97
N LYS A 455 -42.96 0.45 -34.03
CA LYS A 455 -41.92 -0.39 -34.62
C LYS A 455 -41.72 -0.12 -36.11
N SER A 456 -42.80 0.14 -36.86
CA SER A 456 -42.71 0.52 -38.27
C SER A 456 -42.01 1.87 -38.47
N LEU A 457 -42.27 2.85 -37.61
CA LEU A 457 -41.65 4.18 -37.67
C LEU A 457 -40.18 4.14 -37.23
N GLU A 458 -39.84 3.34 -36.21
CA GLU A 458 -38.46 3.11 -35.78
C GLU A 458 -37.62 2.51 -36.91
N ARG A 459 -38.16 1.53 -37.64
CA ARG A 459 -37.49 0.96 -38.83
C ARG A 459 -37.27 2.02 -39.91
N GLU A 460 -38.25 2.87 -40.15
CA GLU A 460 -38.16 3.94 -41.15
C GLU A 460 -37.08 4.98 -40.80
N ILE A 461 -36.94 5.33 -39.51
CA ILE A 461 -35.86 6.19 -39.00
C ILE A 461 -34.50 5.52 -39.23
N HIS A 462 -34.38 4.24 -38.87
CA HIS A 462 -33.13 3.49 -39.05
C HIS A 462 -32.71 3.40 -40.51
N ARG A 463 -33.66 3.19 -41.44
CA ARG A 463 -33.38 3.19 -42.89
C ARG A 463 -32.90 4.57 -43.37
N THR A 464 -33.59 5.63 -42.96
CA THR A 464 -33.21 7.02 -43.32
C THR A 464 -31.79 7.37 -42.86
N LEU A 465 -31.43 6.99 -41.63
CA LEU A 465 -30.09 7.21 -41.09
C LEU A 465 -29.03 6.36 -41.79
N ALA A 466 -29.36 5.12 -42.17
CA ALA A 466 -28.44 4.26 -42.91
C ALA A 466 -28.10 4.86 -44.29
N ASP A 467 -29.08 5.44 -44.98
CA ASP A 467 -28.87 6.10 -46.27
C ASP A 467 -27.97 7.34 -46.17
N ASP A 468 -28.21 8.20 -45.18
CA ASP A 468 -27.36 9.38 -44.92
C ASP A 468 -25.92 8.99 -44.57
N LEU A 469 -25.75 8.02 -43.67
CA LEU A 469 -24.43 7.51 -43.31
C LEU A 469 -23.72 6.89 -44.50
N ARG A 470 -24.45 6.24 -45.42
CA ARG A 470 -23.88 5.66 -46.65
C ARG A 470 -23.35 6.75 -47.57
N CYS A 471 -24.11 7.83 -47.79
CA CYS A 471 -23.65 8.97 -48.58
C CYS A 471 -22.40 9.63 -47.97
N LYS A 472 -22.33 9.73 -46.64
CA LYS A 472 -21.14 10.24 -45.94
C LYS A 472 -19.95 9.29 -46.05
N ALA A 473 -20.19 7.99 -45.93
CA ALA A 473 -19.15 6.97 -46.07
C ALA A 473 -18.54 6.97 -47.47
N THR A 474 -19.37 7.06 -48.52
CA THR A 474 -18.90 7.16 -49.92
C THR A 474 -18.11 8.45 -50.15
N ALA A 475 -18.57 9.58 -49.63
CA ALA A 475 -17.85 10.85 -49.76
C ALA A 475 -16.50 10.85 -49.04
N ALA A 476 -16.42 10.28 -47.82
CA ALA A 476 -15.18 10.11 -47.08
C ALA A 476 -14.21 9.17 -47.81
N GLU A 477 -14.74 8.11 -48.45
CA GLU A 477 -13.97 7.17 -49.25
C GLU A 477 -13.40 7.82 -50.52
N GLU A 478 -14.21 8.59 -51.24
CA GLU A 478 -13.77 9.38 -52.41
C GLU A 478 -12.72 10.44 -52.05
N ALA A 479 -12.81 11.00 -50.83
CA ALA A 479 -11.83 11.93 -50.29
C ALA A 479 -10.53 11.25 -49.80
N GLY A 480 -10.45 9.92 -49.82
CA GLY A 480 -9.28 9.15 -49.35
C GLY A 480 -9.19 8.98 -47.83
N ASN A 481 -10.21 9.37 -47.07
CA ASN A 481 -10.28 9.19 -45.62
C ASN A 481 -10.77 7.78 -45.28
N PHE A 482 -9.95 6.77 -45.55
CA PHE A 482 -10.32 5.35 -45.45
C PHE A 482 -10.73 4.90 -44.03
N GLU A 483 -10.12 5.45 -42.97
CA GLU A 483 -10.51 5.14 -41.58
C GLU A 483 -11.90 5.68 -41.24
N GLU A 484 -12.19 6.92 -41.65
CA GLU A 484 -13.50 7.56 -41.49
C GLU A 484 -14.57 6.82 -42.29
N ALA A 485 -14.26 6.48 -43.55
CA ALA A 485 -15.13 5.69 -44.41
C ALA A 485 -15.47 4.32 -43.81
N ALA A 486 -14.46 3.57 -43.32
CA ALA A 486 -14.67 2.27 -42.69
C ALA A 486 -15.56 2.35 -41.43
N SER A 487 -15.35 3.37 -40.59
CA SER A 487 -16.19 3.64 -39.42
C SER A 487 -17.63 3.95 -39.82
N LEU A 488 -17.84 4.80 -40.83
CA LEU A 488 -19.16 5.17 -41.32
C LEU A 488 -19.89 3.98 -41.96
N TYR A 489 -19.23 3.16 -42.79
CA TYR A 489 -19.83 1.93 -43.35
C TYR A 489 -20.19 0.89 -42.27
N SER A 490 -19.43 0.79 -41.18
CA SER A 490 -19.81 -0.04 -40.03
C SER A 490 -21.11 0.44 -39.38
N GLN A 491 -21.27 1.76 -39.23
CA GLN A 491 -22.52 2.36 -38.73
C GLN A 491 -23.68 2.14 -39.71
N VAL A 492 -23.46 2.22 -41.03
CA VAL A 492 -24.45 1.85 -42.05
C VAL A 492 -24.94 0.42 -41.84
N SER A 493 -24.03 -0.55 -41.65
CA SER A 493 -24.41 -1.94 -41.41
C SER A 493 -25.30 -2.10 -40.17
N SER A 494 -24.98 -1.41 -39.07
CA SER A 494 -25.77 -1.46 -37.84
C SER A 494 -27.18 -0.88 -38.03
N LYS A 495 -27.29 0.29 -38.68
CA LYS A 495 -28.59 0.97 -38.91
C LYS A 495 -29.45 0.23 -39.94
N ALA A 496 -28.85 -0.32 -41.00
CA ALA A 496 -29.56 -1.13 -41.99
C ALA A 496 -30.12 -2.43 -41.36
N ALA A 497 -29.34 -3.10 -40.50
CA ALA A 497 -29.82 -4.28 -39.77
C ALA A 497 -31.00 -3.94 -38.84
N ALA A 498 -30.94 -2.80 -38.14
CA ALA A 498 -32.03 -2.34 -37.27
C ALA A 498 -33.31 -1.94 -38.04
N ALA A 499 -33.20 -1.53 -39.31
CA ALA A 499 -34.34 -1.25 -40.18
C ALA A 499 -35.12 -2.51 -40.58
N GLY A 500 -34.53 -3.70 -40.43
CA GLY A 500 -35.16 -4.98 -40.75
C GLY A 500 -35.39 -5.17 -42.26
N ASP A 501 -34.54 -4.57 -43.10
CA ASP A 501 -34.49 -4.88 -44.52
C ASP A 501 -34.20 -6.38 -44.68
N LYS A 502 -35.22 -7.12 -45.14
CA LYS A 502 -35.16 -8.57 -45.31
C LYS A 502 -34.35 -9.01 -46.53
N ASP A 503 -33.90 -8.06 -47.33
CA ASP A 503 -32.86 -8.31 -48.31
C ASP A 503 -31.55 -7.87 -47.67
N ASP A 504 -30.76 -8.84 -47.23
CA ASP A 504 -29.43 -8.71 -46.61
C ASP A 504 -28.45 -7.81 -47.40
N SER A 505 -28.82 -7.30 -48.58
CA SER A 505 -27.92 -6.65 -49.54
C SER A 505 -27.31 -5.34 -49.01
N SER A 506 -28.05 -4.47 -48.32
CA SER A 506 -27.50 -3.15 -47.93
C SER A 506 -26.55 -3.25 -46.73
N ALA A 507 -26.90 -4.07 -45.73
CA ALA A 507 -26.02 -4.32 -44.58
C ALA A 507 -24.81 -5.18 -44.98
N ALA A 508 -25.01 -6.20 -45.84
CA ALA A 508 -23.91 -7.01 -46.36
C ALA A 508 -23.00 -6.23 -47.31
N ALA A 509 -23.54 -5.35 -48.16
CA ALA A 509 -22.74 -4.49 -49.03
C ALA A 509 -21.88 -3.52 -48.21
N ALA A 510 -22.42 -2.92 -47.15
CA ALA A 510 -21.65 -2.07 -46.25
C ALA A 510 -20.51 -2.86 -45.57
N LYS A 511 -20.79 -4.09 -45.10
CA LYS A 511 -19.75 -4.99 -44.56
C LYS A 511 -18.69 -5.37 -45.61
N SER A 512 -19.10 -5.66 -46.84
CA SER A 512 -18.19 -5.97 -47.95
C SER A 512 -17.29 -4.79 -48.26
N ARG A 513 -17.84 -3.57 -48.25
CA ARG A 513 -17.07 -2.35 -48.51
C ARG A 513 -16.06 -2.04 -47.41
N VAL A 514 -16.43 -2.27 -46.14
CA VAL A 514 -15.48 -2.23 -45.01
C VAL A 514 -14.30 -3.18 -45.27
N LEU A 515 -14.57 -4.42 -45.68
CA LEU A 515 -13.51 -5.40 -45.97
C LEU A 515 -12.59 -4.97 -47.13
N GLU A 516 -13.13 -4.35 -48.18
CA GLU A 516 -12.34 -3.83 -49.30
C GLU A 516 -11.44 -2.65 -48.91
N ILE A 517 -11.96 -1.72 -48.10
CA ILE A 517 -11.19 -0.59 -47.57
C ILE A 517 -10.06 -1.09 -46.65
N LEU A 518 -10.35 -2.08 -45.79
CA LEU A 518 -9.35 -2.69 -44.91
C LEU A 518 -8.25 -3.41 -45.69
N ASN A 519 -8.58 -4.12 -46.78
CA ASN A 519 -7.59 -4.73 -47.66
C ASN A 519 -6.69 -3.69 -48.34
N THR A 520 -7.22 -2.49 -48.59
CA THR A 520 -6.45 -1.36 -49.16
C THR A 520 -5.51 -0.75 -48.12
N LEU A 521 -5.96 -0.61 -46.87
CA LEU A 521 -5.15 -0.17 -45.72
C LEU A 521 -4.07 -1.20 -45.31
N ALA A 522 -4.30 -2.48 -45.61
CA ALA A 522 -3.39 -3.59 -45.29
C ALA A 522 -2.17 -3.73 -46.20
N ARG A 523 -1.97 -2.84 -47.20
CA ARG A 523 -0.75 -2.86 -48.03
C ARG A 523 0.51 -2.54 -47.20
N PRO A 524 1.66 -3.13 -47.55
CA PRO A 524 2.74 -3.38 -46.60
C PRO A 524 3.78 -2.26 -46.62
N GLU A 525 3.77 -1.37 -45.62
CA GLU A 525 4.99 -0.60 -45.32
C GLU A 525 5.33 -0.42 -43.83
N LYS A 526 4.43 -0.57 -42.83
CA LYS A 526 4.79 -0.16 -41.43
C LYS A 526 4.19 -0.92 -40.22
N THR A 527 3.68 -2.15 -40.30
CA THR A 527 3.18 -2.83 -39.07
C THR A 527 3.15 -4.36 -39.19
N ASP A 528 3.38 -5.05 -38.07
CA ASP A 528 3.27 -6.51 -37.94
C ASP A 528 1.86 -6.96 -38.40
N PRO A 529 1.76 -7.90 -39.36
CA PRO A 529 0.49 -8.40 -39.87
C PRO A 529 -0.48 -8.89 -38.78
N VAL A 530 0.02 -9.39 -37.65
CA VAL A 530 -0.78 -9.97 -36.56
C VAL A 530 -1.35 -8.89 -35.62
N GLU A 531 -0.57 -7.86 -35.31
CA GLU A 531 -1.00 -6.72 -34.49
C GLU A 531 -2.08 -5.89 -35.21
N ARG A 532 -1.97 -5.75 -36.53
CA ARG A 532 -2.98 -5.09 -37.37
C ARG A 532 -4.31 -5.85 -37.40
N VAL A 533 -4.29 -7.18 -37.49
CA VAL A 533 -5.52 -7.99 -37.43
C VAL A 533 -6.22 -7.87 -36.08
N PHE A 534 -5.47 -7.66 -35.00
CA PHE A 534 -6.01 -7.44 -33.67
C PHE A 534 -6.66 -6.05 -33.50
N LEU A 535 -6.05 -5.00 -34.06
CA LEU A 535 -6.66 -3.67 -34.13
C LEU A 535 -7.96 -3.67 -34.97
N ILE A 536 -7.99 -4.48 -36.04
CA ILE A 536 -9.19 -4.67 -36.89
C ILE A 536 -10.30 -5.42 -36.14
N LYS A 537 -9.96 -6.43 -35.32
CA LYS A 537 -10.88 -7.16 -34.44
C LYS A 537 -11.54 -6.23 -33.40
N GLU A 538 -10.75 -5.37 -32.78
CA GLU A 538 -11.22 -4.44 -31.74
C GLU A 538 -12.04 -3.28 -32.31
N ALA A 539 -11.67 -2.77 -33.50
CA ALA A 539 -12.36 -1.65 -34.15
C ALA A 539 -13.72 -2.03 -34.76
N LEU A 540 -13.96 -3.30 -35.13
CA LEU A 540 -15.10 -3.68 -35.98
C LEU A 540 -16.07 -4.72 -35.39
N GLY A 541 -15.70 -5.45 -34.33
CA GLY A 541 -16.62 -6.35 -33.63
C GLY A 541 -17.23 -7.48 -34.49
N ILE A 542 -16.45 -8.12 -35.37
CA ILE A 542 -16.91 -9.18 -36.30
C ILE A 542 -16.68 -10.59 -35.71
N ASP A 543 -17.61 -11.52 -36.00
CA ASP A 543 -17.65 -12.94 -35.60
C ASP A 543 -16.58 -13.80 -36.34
N PRO A 544 -16.02 -14.88 -35.73
CA PRO A 544 -14.71 -15.45 -36.05
C PRO A 544 -14.65 -16.43 -37.24
N LEU A 545 -15.70 -16.56 -38.05
CA LEU A 545 -15.77 -17.55 -39.14
C LEU A 545 -15.45 -16.97 -40.53
N TYR A 546 -14.36 -16.20 -40.65
CA TYR A 546 -13.87 -15.75 -41.96
C TYR A 546 -12.81 -16.73 -42.50
N PRO A 547 -13.05 -17.44 -43.62
CA PRO A 547 -12.15 -18.48 -44.14
C PRO A 547 -10.72 -18.02 -44.45
N ARG A 548 -10.52 -16.74 -44.78
CA ARG A 548 -9.19 -16.17 -45.04
C ARG A 548 -8.38 -15.91 -43.76
N LEU A 549 -9.06 -15.77 -42.61
CA LEU A 549 -8.42 -15.69 -41.30
C LEU A 549 -7.81 -17.05 -40.92
N GLN A 550 -8.49 -18.15 -41.24
CA GLN A 550 -7.98 -19.51 -40.99
C GLN A 550 -6.69 -19.80 -41.77
N GLU A 551 -6.56 -19.33 -43.01
CA GLU A 551 -5.33 -19.52 -43.80
C GLU A 551 -4.16 -18.65 -43.30
N LEU A 552 -4.44 -17.41 -42.85
CA LEU A 552 -3.41 -16.54 -42.23
C LEU A 552 -2.94 -17.06 -40.86
N VAL A 553 -3.85 -17.66 -40.08
CA VAL A 553 -3.56 -18.32 -38.80
C VAL A 553 -2.70 -19.57 -39.00
N ARG A 554 -2.97 -20.34 -40.08
CA ARG A 554 -2.19 -21.52 -40.47
C ARG A 554 -0.77 -21.17 -40.92
N GLN A 555 -0.59 -20.00 -41.55
CA GLN A 555 0.73 -19.50 -41.97
C GLN A 555 1.55 -18.91 -40.81
N GLY A 556 0.91 -18.48 -39.71
CA GLY A 556 1.55 -17.95 -38.50
C GLY A 556 1.86 -18.96 -37.39
N GLY A 557 1.43 -20.22 -37.52
CA GLY A 557 1.69 -21.28 -36.53
C GLY A 557 0.83 -21.23 -35.25
N TYR A 558 -0.24 -20.43 -35.23
CA TYR A 558 -1.13 -20.27 -34.07
C TYR A 558 -2.30 -21.27 -34.11
N ASN A 559 -2.71 -21.79 -32.94
CA ASN A 559 -3.79 -22.78 -32.84
C ASN A 559 -4.70 -22.46 -31.64
N PHE A 560 -5.79 -21.74 -31.91
CA PHE A 560 -6.70 -21.23 -30.88
C PHE A 560 -7.49 -22.34 -30.16
N GLU A 561 -7.83 -23.43 -30.84
CA GLU A 561 -8.55 -24.56 -30.24
C GLU A 561 -7.66 -25.28 -29.23
N ALA A 562 -6.41 -25.56 -29.61
CA ALA A 562 -5.41 -26.11 -28.70
C ALA A 562 -5.07 -25.12 -27.56
N ALA A 563 -5.00 -23.82 -27.85
CA ALA A 563 -4.78 -22.80 -26.81
C ALA A 563 -5.90 -22.77 -25.77
N ALA A 564 -7.16 -22.90 -26.19
CA ALA A 564 -8.32 -22.96 -25.31
C ALA A 564 -8.33 -24.23 -24.46
N GLU A 565 -7.96 -25.38 -25.03
CA GLU A 565 -7.80 -26.64 -24.28
C GLU A 565 -6.72 -26.53 -23.21
N LYS A 566 -5.54 -25.99 -23.57
CA LYS A 566 -4.42 -25.78 -22.65
C LYS A 566 -4.78 -24.80 -21.54
N LEU A 567 -5.47 -23.71 -21.87
CA LEU A 567 -5.97 -22.76 -20.86
C LEU A 567 -6.90 -23.46 -19.85
N ARG A 568 -7.85 -24.27 -20.32
CA ARG A 568 -8.76 -25.04 -19.44
C ARG A 568 -8.00 -26.00 -18.53
N LEU A 569 -7.03 -26.74 -19.08
CA LEU A 569 -6.20 -27.66 -18.29
C LEU A 569 -5.33 -26.90 -17.26
N GLY A 570 -4.78 -25.76 -17.65
CA GLY A 570 -4.03 -24.88 -16.74
C GLY A 570 -4.89 -24.36 -15.59
N GLU A 571 -6.15 -23.99 -15.86
CA GLU A 571 -7.14 -23.61 -14.84
C GLU A 571 -7.40 -24.74 -13.85
N GLU A 572 -7.59 -25.97 -14.33
CA GLU A 572 -7.79 -27.15 -13.48
C GLU A 572 -6.59 -27.42 -12.58
N MET A 573 -5.37 -27.28 -13.11
CA MET A 573 -4.14 -27.46 -12.33
C MET A 573 -3.98 -26.36 -11.27
N LEU A 574 -4.33 -25.11 -11.58
CA LEU A 574 -4.34 -24.02 -10.61
C LEU A 574 -5.37 -24.24 -9.49
N ASP A 575 -6.59 -24.64 -9.86
CA ASP A 575 -7.65 -24.94 -8.90
C ASP A 575 -7.31 -26.14 -8.00
N ALA A 576 -6.51 -27.09 -8.51
CA ALA A 576 -5.95 -28.19 -7.74
C ALA A 576 -4.70 -27.80 -6.91
N GLY A 577 -4.24 -26.54 -6.98
CA GLY A 577 -3.04 -26.06 -6.28
C GLY A 577 -1.72 -26.63 -6.81
N ASN A 578 -1.71 -27.11 -8.06
CA ASN A 578 -0.56 -27.70 -8.75
C ASN A 578 0.08 -26.68 -9.71
N PHE A 579 0.76 -25.69 -9.13
CA PHE A 579 1.33 -24.56 -9.86
C PHE A 579 2.44 -24.98 -10.83
N GLU A 580 3.21 -25.97 -10.45
CA GLU A 580 4.35 -26.54 -11.18
C GLU A 580 3.90 -27.21 -12.49
N LYS A 581 2.71 -27.84 -12.50
CA LYS A 581 2.07 -28.34 -13.72
C LYS A 581 1.33 -27.24 -14.47
N ALA A 582 0.67 -26.32 -13.77
CA ALA A 582 -0.11 -25.26 -14.40
C ALA A 582 0.76 -24.31 -15.23
N PHE A 583 1.92 -23.89 -14.70
CA PHE A 583 2.80 -22.90 -15.33
C PHE A 583 3.19 -23.25 -16.78
N PRO A 584 3.83 -24.40 -17.08
CA PRO A 584 4.23 -24.73 -18.45
C PRO A 584 3.02 -24.91 -19.40
N ILE A 585 1.88 -25.40 -18.90
CA ILE A 585 0.65 -25.56 -19.69
C ILE A 585 0.09 -24.20 -20.11
N LEU A 586 0.14 -23.21 -19.21
CA LEU A 586 -0.34 -21.85 -19.47
C LEU A 586 0.62 -21.06 -20.37
N GLU A 587 1.94 -21.30 -20.26
CA GLU A 587 2.91 -20.76 -21.22
C GLU A 587 2.71 -21.35 -22.62
N GLU A 588 2.40 -22.65 -22.74
CA GLU A 588 2.07 -23.27 -24.01
C GLU A 588 0.78 -22.68 -24.59
N ALA A 589 -0.26 -22.47 -23.78
CA ALA A 589 -1.48 -21.78 -24.20
C ALA A 589 -1.18 -20.38 -24.77
N GLN A 590 -0.26 -19.64 -24.13
CA GLN A 590 0.17 -18.31 -24.60
C GLN A 590 0.97 -18.37 -25.91
N LYS A 591 1.79 -19.41 -26.11
CA LYS A 591 2.51 -19.61 -27.39
C LYS A 591 1.54 -19.91 -28.54
N LEU A 592 0.49 -20.68 -28.25
CA LEU A 592 -0.53 -21.08 -29.23
C LEU A 592 -1.52 -19.94 -29.54
N ASP A 593 -1.79 -19.06 -28.58
CA ASP A 593 -2.56 -17.81 -28.75
C ASP A 593 -2.00 -16.69 -27.85
N PRO A 594 -1.11 -15.82 -28.38
CA PRO A 594 -0.54 -14.69 -27.63
C PRO A 594 -1.57 -13.68 -27.13
N SER A 595 -2.80 -13.67 -27.68
CA SER A 595 -3.87 -12.78 -27.27
C SER A 595 -4.58 -13.22 -25.98
N LEU A 596 -4.34 -14.46 -25.51
CA LEU A 596 -4.87 -14.99 -24.25
C LEU A 596 -4.22 -14.32 -23.04
N THR A 597 -4.63 -13.08 -22.78
CA THR A 597 -4.24 -12.31 -21.58
C THR A 597 -4.53 -13.10 -20.30
N ARG A 598 -5.58 -13.93 -20.32
CA ARG A 598 -5.95 -14.83 -19.21
C ARG A 598 -4.83 -15.84 -18.89
N ALA A 599 -4.30 -16.52 -19.91
CA ALA A 599 -3.22 -17.49 -19.76
C ALA A 599 -1.96 -16.84 -19.19
N ARG A 600 -1.60 -15.65 -19.70
CA ARG A 600 -0.45 -14.87 -19.22
C ARG A 600 -0.58 -14.47 -17.75
N ILE A 601 -1.76 -13.99 -17.33
CA ILE A 601 -2.04 -13.62 -15.93
C ILE A 601 -1.93 -14.85 -15.02
N MET A 602 -2.50 -15.98 -15.44
CA MET A 602 -2.46 -17.23 -14.68
C MET A 602 -1.05 -17.82 -14.59
N ALA A 603 -0.27 -17.77 -15.67
CA ALA A 603 1.13 -18.21 -15.68
C ALA A 603 1.97 -17.37 -14.72
N ALA A 604 1.81 -16.04 -14.73
CA ALA A 604 2.49 -15.16 -13.78
C ALA A 604 2.13 -15.49 -12.31
N PHE A 605 0.86 -15.81 -12.02
CA PHE A 605 0.44 -16.25 -10.69
C PHE A 605 1.06 -17.59 -10.29
N ALA A 606 1.07 -18.57 -11.21
CA ALA A 606 1.68 -19.87 -10.99
C ALA A 606 3.18 -19.71 -10.67
N ARG A 607 3.90 -18.89 -11.44
CA ARG A 607 5.32 -18.59 -11.23
C ARG A 607 5.60 -17.99 -9.85
N ASP A 608 4.84 -16.96 -9.44
CA ASP A 608 5.04 -16.33 -8.13
C ASP A 608 4.71 -17.30 -6.96
N ASN A 609 3.75 -18.23 -7.15
CA ASN A 609 3.51 -19.31 -6.17
C ASN A 609 4.68 -20.29 -6.09
N ILE A 610 5.19 -20.74 -7.24
CA ILE A 610 6.35 -21.64 -7.31
C ILE A 610 7.55 -20.98 -6.59
N TYR A 611 7.79 -19.70 -6.84
CA TYR A 611 8.86 -18.94 -6.20
C TYR A 611 8.76 -18.95 -4.66
N CYS A 612 7.57 -18.75 -4.09
CA CYS A 612 7.37 -18.82 -2.64
C CYS A 612 7.51 -20.26 -2.12
N ARG A 613 6.91 -21.25 -2.81
CA ARG A 613 6.90 -22.65 -2.38
C ARG A 613 8.28 -23.28 -2.34
N GLN A 614 9.17 -22.93 -3.26
CA GLN A 614 10.57 -23.35 -3.24
C GLN A 614 11.30 -22.97 -1.95
N LYS A 615 10.81 -21.97 -1.21
CA LYS A 615 11.37 -21.49 0.07
C LYS A 615 10.55 -21.95 1.28
N ASN A 616 9.65 -22.91 1.08
CA ASN A 616 8.63 -23.36 2.04
C ASN A 616 7.72 -22.22 2.52
N MET A 617 7.38 -21.28 1.65
CA MET A 617 6.54 -20.13 1.97
C MET A 617 5.24 -20.15 1.15
N ALA A 618 4.17 -19.62 1.71
CA ALA A 618 2.91 -19.39 1.02
C ALA A 618 2.90 -17.99 0.37
N LEU A 619 2.38 -17.90 -0.85
CA LEU A 619 2.12 -16.62 -1.50
C LEU A 619 0.86 -15.99 -0.88
N ILE A 620 1.00 -14.82 -0.26
CA ILE A 620 -0.11 -14.10 0.37
C ILE A 620 -0.58 -12.97 -0.52
N THR A 621 -1.89 -12.88 -0.70
CA THR A 621 -2.55 -11.92 -1.58
C THR A 621 -3.72 -11.26 -0.84
N GLN A 622 -3.99 -9.99 -1.11
CA GLN A 622 -5.12 -9.28 -0.47
C GLN A 622 -6.51 -9.78 -0.93
N ARG A 623 -6.55 -10.66 -1.94
CA ARG A 623 -7.74 -11.36 -2.44
C ARG A 623 -7.44 -12.84 -2.52
N ILE A 624 -8.24 -13.69 -1.87
CA ILE A 624 -8.24 -15.13 -2.13
C ILE A 624 -8.64 -15.26 -3.58
N MET A 625 -7.72 -15.72 -4.41
CA MET A 625 -8.06 -16.24 -5.72
C MET A 625 -9.01 -17.41 -5.45
N GLY A 626 -10.30 -17.23 -5.73
CA GLY A 626 -11.26 -18.32 -5.73
C GLY A 626 -10.93 -19.30 -6.87
N ARG A 627 -11.93 -20.04 -7.36
CA ARG A 627 -11.74 -20.79 -8.61
C ARG A 627 -11.30 -19.82 -9.71
N PHE A 628 -10.17 -20.11 -10.34
CA PHE A 628 -9.60 -19.32 -11.44
C PHE A 628 -10.55 -19.25 -12.64
N SER A 629 -11.56 -20.12 -12.67
CA SER A 629 -12.64 -20.20 -13.66
C SER A 629 -13.52 -18.94 -13.77
N ALA A 630 -13.53 -18.03 -12.78
CA ALA A 630 -14.51 -16.94 -12.74
C ALA A 630 -13.98 -15.56 -13.18
N ASN A 631 -12.76 -15.15 -12.80
CA ASN A 631 -12.07 -13.92 -13.28
C ASN A 631 -10.65 -13.82 -12.67
N PRO A 632 -9.55 -14.16 -13.37
CA PRO A 632 -8.21 -14.07 -12.78
C PRO A 632 -7.75 -12.61 -12.67
N HIS A 633 -7.41 -12.19 -11.46
CA HIS A 633 -6.88 -10.86 -11.17
C HIS A 633 -5.47 -10.99 -10.58
N TRP A 634 -4.47 -11.20 -11.46
CA TRP A 634 -3.05 -11.15 -11.11
C TRP A 634 -2.34 -10.09 -11.96
N ARG A 635 -2.65 -8.82 -11.68
CA ARG A 635 -2.04 -7.67 -12.37
C ARG A 635 -0.91 -7.08 -11.53
N ALA A 636 -0.14 -6.16 -12.11
CA ALA A 636 0.95 -5.47 -11.42
C ALA A 636 0.53 -4.86 -10.05
N ALA A 637 -0.68 -4.31 -9.96
CA ALA A 637 -1.24 -3.75 -8.73
C ALA A 637 -1.61 -4.81 -7.67
N ASP A 638 -1.96 -6.03 -8.08
CA ASP A 638 -2.22 -7.14 -7.16
C ASP A 638 -0.89 -7.72 -6.67
N ARG A 639 0.04 -7.94 -7.60
CA ARG A 639 1.39 -8.48 -7.33
C ARG A 639 2.21 -7.54 -6.42
N SER A 640 2.10 -6.22 -6.58
CA SER A 640 2.84 -5.26 -5.75
C SER A 640 2.44 -5.25 -4.27
N LYS A 641 1.30 -5.86 -3.94
CA LYS A 641 0.81 -6.03 -2.56
C LYS A 641 0.95 -7.47 -2.05
N ALA A 642 1.51 -8.35 -2.88
CA ALA A 642 1.73 -9.74 -2.53
C ALA A 642 3.15 -9.97 -2.01
N TYR A 643 3.29 -10.97 -1.15
CA TYR A 643 4.54 -11.32 -0.50
C TYR A 643 4.50 -12.81 -0.14
N CYS A 644 5.66 -13.42 0.08
CA CYS A 644 5.76 -14.77 0.61
C CYS A 644 5.77 -14.72 2.15
N MET A 645 5.08 -15.65 2.81
CA MET A 645 5.10 -15.84 4.26
C MET A 645 5.47 -17.28 4.61
N ASP A 646 6.29 -17.49 5.62
CA ASP A 646 6.63 -18.83 6.12
C ASP A 646 5.35 -19.63 6.46
N VAL A 647 5.31 -20.89 6.00
CA VAL A 647 4.16 -21.79 6.17
C VAL A 647 3.95 -22.16 7.64
N TYR A 648 5.05 -22.38 8.36
CA TYR A 648 5.08 -22.70 9.78
C TYR A 648 5.80 -21.59 10.55
N GLU A 649 5.63 -21.57 11.87
CA GLU A 649 6.47 -20.76 12.78
C GLU A 649 7.96 -21.08 12.56
N TYR A 650 8.86 -20.13 12.83
CA TYR A 650 10.31 -20.33 12.66
C TYR A 650 10.78 -21.56 13.44
N PRO A 651 11.48 -22.54 12.82
CA PRO A 651 12.33 -22.43 11.62
C PRO A 651 11.64 -22.71 10.28
N ASN A 652 10.31 -22.58 10.20
CA ASN A 652 9.49 -22.83 9.01
C ASN A 652 9.63 -24.27 8.51
N ARG A 653 9.40 -25.24 9.41
CA ARG A 653 9.45 -26.67 9.12
C ARG A 653 8.34 -27.39 9.89
N LYS A 654 7.65 -28.31 9.22
CA LYS A 654 6.63 -29.13 9.86
C LYS A 654 7.26 -30.10 10.85
N GLY A 655 6.67 -30.25 12.03
CA GLY A 655 7.10 -31.20 13.05
C GLY A 655 8.32 -30.77 13.86
N GLU A 656 8.85 -29.56 13.62
CA GLU A 656 9.89 -28.94 14.44
C GLU A 656 9.25 -28.07 15.51
N GLU A 657 9.88 -27.95 16.68
CA GLU A 657 9.39 -27.01 17.69
C GLU A 657 9.59 -25.54 17.26
N PRO A 658 8.58 -24.67 17.45
CA PRO A 658 8.75 -23.26 17.17
C PRO A 658 9.79 -22.65 18.11
N ARG A 659 10.65 -21.83 17.54
CA ARG A 659 11.66 -21.07 18.28
C ARG A 659 10.96 -19.98 19.08
N THR A 660 11.01 -20.11 20.40
CA THR A 660 10.50 -19.13 21.36
C THR A 660 11.62 -18.62 22.26
N SER A 661 11.30 -17.79 23.25
CA SER A 661 12.27 -17.15 24.15
C SER A 661 13.30 -16.29 23.39
N VAL A 662 12.84 -15.62 22.34
CA VAL A 662 13.64 -14.67 21.55
C VAL A 662 13.09 -13.26 21.71
N SER A 663 14.01 -12.30 21.77
CA SER A 663 13.69 -10.87 21.68
C SER A 663 13.29 -10.48 20.26
N PHE A 664 12.65 -9.31 20.10
CA PHE A 664 12.32 -8.79 18.77
C PHE A 664 13.57 -8.65 17.88
N LEU A 665 14.68 -8.17 18.45
CA LEU A 665 15.93 -7.97 17.72
C LEU A 665 16.53 -9.29 17.25
N GLU A 666 16.44 -10.35 18.06
CA GLU A 666 16.89 -11.69 17.66
C GLU A 666 15.99 -12.28 16.57
N ALA A 667 14.67 -12.20 16.73
CA ALA A 667 13.71 -12.65 15.72
C ALA A 667 13.94 -11.96 14.36
N GLN A 668 14.17 -10.64 14.38
CA GLN A 668 14.52 -9.87 13.19
C GLN A 668 15.85 -10.32 12.58
N SER A 669 16.87 -10.57 13.41
CA SER A 669 18.18 -11.06 12.96
C SER A 669 18.06 -12.43 12.29
N PHE A 670 17.32 -13.38 12.86
CA PHE A 670 17.11 -14.71 12.28
C PHE A 670 16.47 -14.65 10.89
N CYS A 671 15.44 -13.82 10.70
CA CYS A 671 14.85 -13.63 9.38
C CYS A 671 15.86 -13.01 8.40
N ARG A 672 16.60 -11.97 8.81
CA ARG A 672 17.59 -11.29 7.96
C ARG A 672 18.74 -12.20 7.52
N GLN A 673 19.21 -13.09 8.39
CA GLN A 673 20.24 -14.08 8.07
C GLN A 673 19.82 -15.01 6.92
N HIS A 674 18.52 -15.20 6.70
CA HIS A 674 17.97 -16.01 5.61
C HIS A 674 17.48 -15.17 4.43
N GLY A 675 17.88 -13.89 4.35
CA GLY A 675 17.45 -12.98 3.29
C GLY A 675 15.97 -12.58 3.37
N LYS A 676 15.31 -12.83 4.51
CA LYS A 676 13.90 -12.52 4.77
C LYS A 676 13.80 -11.33 5.75
N ARG A 677 12.58 -10.92 6.06
CA ARG A 677 12.26 -9.95 7.12
C ARG A 677 11.22 -10.52 8.07
N LEU A 678 11.04 -9.90 9.24
CA LEU A 678 9.83 -10.18 10.02
C LEU A 678 8.60 -9.73 9.21
N CYS A 679 7.51 -10.47 9.35
CA CYS A 679 6.24 -10.07 8.78
C CYS A 679 5.76 -8.77 9.42
N ARG A 680 5.13 -7.91 8.64
CA ARG A 680 4.44 -6.73 9.19
C ARG A 680 3.14 -7.18 9.85
N THR A 681 2.65 -6.39 10.79
CA THR A 681 1.43 -6.69 11.54
C THR A 681 0.21 -6.77 10.62
N ASP A 682 0.08 -5.83 9.67
CA ASP A 682 -1.01 -5.81 8.70
C ASP A 682 -0.92 -6.98 7.71
N GLU A 683 0.29 -7.37 7.34
CA GLU A 683 0.55 -8.57 6.53
C GLU A 683 0.14 -9.83 7.28
N TRP A 684 0.62 -10.00 8.50
CA TRP A 684 0.32 -11.14 9.36
C TRP A 684 -1.20 -11.29 9.57
N GLU A 685 -1.90 -10.19 9.86
CA GLU A 685 -3.35 -10.19 10.06
C GLU A 685 -4.11 -10.56 8.79
N ALA A 686 -3.72 -9.98 7.67
CA ALA A 686 -4.33 -10.28 6.38
C ALA A 686 -4.10 -11.74 5.97
N ALA A 687 -2.93 -12.29 6.27
CA ALA A 687 -2.60 -13.68 6.04
C ALA A 687 -3.43 -14.60 6.94
N CYS A 688 -3.54 -14.31 8.24
CA CYS A 688 -4.33 -15.09 9.20
C CYS A 688 -5.81 -15.09 8.82
N ALA A 689 -6.41 -13.90 8.71
CA ALA A 689 -7.84 -13.73 8.47
C ALA A 689 -8.25 -14.09 7.03
N THR A 690 -7.28 -14.18 6.12
CA THR A 690 -7.45 -14.31 4.68
C THR A 690 -8.26 -13.15 4.07
N SER A 691 -8.51 -13.14 2.76
CA SER A 691 -9.37 -12.12 2.16
C SER A 691 -10.84 -12.20 2.61
N ARG A 692 -11.23 -13.26 3.32
CA ARG A 692 -12.57 -13.42 3.91
C ARG A 692 -12.73 -12.63 5.21
N ARG A 693 -11.62 -12.10 5.78
CA ARG A 693 -11.59 -11.39 7.06
C ARG A 693 -12.13 -12.25 8.21
N PHE A 694 -11.73 -13.52 8.24
CA PHE A 694 -12.14 -14.43 9.29
C PHE A 694 -11.55 -14.06 10.65
N THR A 695 -12.30 -14.32 11.71
CA THR A 695 -11.86 -14.11 13.10
C THR A 695 -10.70 -15.05 13.46
N TYR A 696 -10.73 -16.29 12.98
CA TYR A 696 -9.70 -17.32 13.14
C TYR A 696 -9.22 -17.77 11.76
N PRO A 697 -8.02 -18.36 11.62
CA PRO A 697 -7.49 -18.78 10.32
C PRO A 697 -8.39 -19.75 9.55
N TYR A 698 -9.25 -20.48 10.26
CA TYR A 698 -10.16 -21.47 9.71
C TYR A 698 -11.63 -21.04 9.68
N GLY A 699 -11.98 -19.81 10.07
CA GLY A 699 -13.36 -19.31 10.05
C GLY A 699 -13.71 -18.31 11.15
N ASN A 700 -14.98 -17.92 11.24
CA ASN A 700 -15.43 -16.95 12.24
C ASN A 700 -15.76 -17.57 13.62
N ALA A 701 -16.11 -18.85 13.65
CA ALA A 701 -16.42 -19.55 14.89
C ALA A 701 -15.15 -20.21 15.44
N TYR A 702 -14.87 -20.00 16.73
CA TYR A 702 -13.81 -20.74 17.42
C TYR A 702 -14.15 -22.23 17.46
N VAL A 703 -13.16 -23.07 17.20
CA VAL A 703 -13.30 -24.52 17.30
C VAL A 703 -12.25 -25.01 18.27
N ASP A 704 -12.70 -25.45 19.45
CA ASP A 704 -11.82 -25.97 20.49
C ASP A 704 -10.99 -27.16 19.98
N GLY A 705 -9.74 -27.23 20.41
CA GLY A 705 -8.79 -28.25 19.98
C GLY A 705 -8.27 -28.10 18.54
N ARG A 706 -8.85 -27.24 17.69
CA ARG A 706 -8.45 -27.12 16.28
C ARG A 706 -7.04 -26.54 16.09
N CYS A 707 -6.72 -25.53 16.88
CA CYS A 707 -5.37 -24.99 17.06
C CYS A 707 -4.99 -25.13 18.53
N ASN A 708 -3.69 -25.01 18.85
CA ASN A 708 -3.22 -25.09 20.22
C ASN A 708 -3.52 -23.77 20.94
N SER A 709 -4.74 -23.56 21.43
CA SER A 709 -5.13 -22.38 22.22
C SER A 709 -6.21 -22.75 23.23
N GLY A 710 -6.56 -21.83 24.13
CA GLY A 710 -7.51 -22.04 25.21
C GLY A 710 -6.87 -22.79 26.38
N ALA A 711 -7.00 -24.12 26.40
CA ALA A 711 -6.54 -24.99 27.48
C ALA A 711 -5.17 -25.65 27.23
N GLY A 712 -4.38 -25.14 26.29
CA GLY A 712 -3.04 -25.66 26.03
C GLY A 712 -2.11 -25.44 27.23
N THR A 713 -1.22 -26.41 27.48
CA THR A 713 -0.26 -26.36 28.60
C THR A 713 1.17 -26.04 28.15
N SER A 714 1.50 -26.33 26.89
CA SER A 714 2.81 -26.05 26.28
C SER A 714 2.70 -25.82 24.77
N LYS A 715 3.77 -25.28 24.17
CA LYS A 715 3.93 -25.30 22.71
C LYS A 715 4.03 -26.74 22.19
N GLU A 716 3.57 -26.94 20.96
CA GLU A 716 3.65 -28.17 20.20
C GLU A 716 4.54 -27.94 18.96
N PRO A 717 5.12 -29.00 18.36
CA PRO A 717 5.78 -28.87 17.08
C PRO A 717 4.86 -28.29 16.01
N SER A 718 5.35 -27.38 15.17
CA SER A 718 4.53 -26.66 14.21
C SER A 718 3.86 -27.62 13.21
N GLY A 719 2.59 -27.39 12.93
CA GLY A 719 1.76 -28.23 12.07
C GLY A 719 1.32 -29.55 12.68
N SER A 720 1.49 -29.75 14.00
CA SER A 720 0.97 -30.94 14.71
C SER A 720 -0.55 -31.06 14.60
N ARG A 721 -1.25 -29.92 14.59
CA ARG A 721 -2.71 -29.87 14.45
C ARG A 721 -3.07 -29.64 12.98
N SER A 722 -3.36 -30.72 12.26
CA SER A 722 -3.69 -30.68 10.83
C SER A 722 -4.91 -29.80 10.49
N GLY A 723 -5.81 -29.58 11.45
CA GLY A 723 -6.95 -28.67 11.32
C GLY A 723 -6.61 -27.18 11.48
N CYS A 724 -5.43 -26.85 12.01
CA CYS A 724 -4.96 -25.48 12.21
C CYS A 724 -4.29 -24.91 10.96
N VAL A 725 -5.02 -24.89 9.85
CA VAL A 725 -4.53 -24.43 8.55
C VAL A 725 -5.57 -23.55 7.86
N ASN A 726 -5.12 -22.47 7.22
CA ASN A 726 -6.00 -21.58 6.46
C ASN A 726 -5.97 -21.85 4.95
N ALA A 727 -6.72 -21.06 4.18
CA ALA A 727 -6.83 -21.21 2.73
C ALA A 727 -5.53 -20.96 1.95
N PHE A 728 -4.53 -20.30 2.54
CA PHE A 728 -3.20 -20.13 1.96
C PHE A 728 -2.26 -21.29 2.29
N GLY A 729 -2.70 -22.24 3.13
CA GLY A 729 -1.87 -23.33 3.62
C GLY A 729 -0.98 -22.94 4.80
N LEU A 730 -1.20 -21.78 5.42
CA LEU A 730 -0.45 -21.36 6.61
C LEU A 730 -0.95 -22.11 7.85
N TYR A 731 -0.02 -22.64 8.63
CA TYR A 731 -0.28 -23.33 9.88
C TYR A 731 -0.07 -22.44 11.09
N ASP A 732 -0.78 -22.76 12.16
CA ASP A 732 -0.57 -22.19 13.51
C ASP A 732 -0.58 -20.67 13.51
N MET A 733 -1.38 -20.06 12.64
CA MET A 733 -1.62 -18.61 12.61
C MET A 733 -2.44 -18.14 13.81
N THR A 734 -2.90 -19.05 14.68
CA THR A 734 -3.57 -18.76 15.94
C THR A 734 -3.15 -19.82 16.95
N GLY A 735 -2.87 -19.39 18.18
CA GLY A 735 -2.36 -20.29 19.20
C GLY A 735 -0.97 -20.82 18.86
N ASN A 736 -0.62 -21.92 19.50
CA ASN A 736 0.73 -22.45 19.62
C ASN A 736 1.68 -21.40 20.19
N VAL A 737 2.31 -20.55 19.39
CA VAL A 737 3.07 -19.41 19.90
C VAL A 737 2.57 -18.09 19.32
N ALA A 738 2.59 -17.05 20.15
CA ALA A 738 2.30 -15.70 19.69
C ALA A 738 3.53 -15.18 18.91
N GLU A 739 3.35 -14.34 17.90
CA GLU A 739 4.43 -14.04 16.96
C GLU A 739 4.82 -12.57 16.88
N TRP A 740 6.11 -12.30 17.01
CA TRP A 740 6.67 -10.96 16.77
C TRP A 740 6.39 -10.49 15.34
N THR A 741 5.93 -9.24 15.20
CA THR A 741 5.80 -8.55 13.91
C THR A 741 6.62 -7.27 13.86
N GLU A 742 6.95 -6.80 12.65
CA GLU A 742 7.90 -5.70 12.42
C GLU A 742 7.42 -4.36 13.02
N ASN A 743 6.11 -4.10 13.03
CA ASN A 743 5.58 -2.77 13.34
C ASN A 743 5.73 -2.41 14.83
N ARG A 744 6.03 -1.14 15.06
CA ARG A 744 6.02 -0.54 16.40
C ARG A 744 4.61 -0.14 16.81
N ALA A 745 4.30 -0.31 18.08
CA ALA A 745 3.11 0.27 18.69
C ALA A 745 3.37 1.74 19.03
N ALA A 746 2.49 2.64 18.58
CA ALA A 746 2.60 4.08 18.84
C ALA A 746 2.08 4.46 20.23
N VAL A 747 2.68 3.92 21.30
CA VAL A 747 2.24 4.16 22.69
C VAL A 747 3.44 4.45 23.61
N GLY A 748 3.56 5.69 24.07
CA GLY A 748 4.50 6.10 25.13
C GLY A 748 5.97 6.32 24.68
N THR A 749 6.87 6.46 25.66
CA THR A 749 8.32 6.67 25.47
C THR A 749 9.09 5.39 25.16
N ASP A 750 8.49 4.22 25.39
CA ASP A 750 9.11 2.92 25.14
C ASP A 750 8.68 2.39 23.77
N ALA A 751 9.63 2.22 22.85
CA ALA A 751 9.37 1.65 21.53
C ALA A 751 8.99 0.17 21.64
N ARG A 752 7.69 -0.14 21.81
CA ARG A 752 7.17 -1.52 21.86
C ARG A 752 6.84 -2.06 20.47
N HIS A 753 6.88 -3.38 20.32
CA HIS A 753 6.55 -4.09 19.09
C HIS A 753 5.31 -4.98 19.28
N PHE A 754 4.55 -5.18 18.20
CA PHE A 754 3.37 -6.01 18.23
C PHE A 754 3.71 -7.51 18.23
N ILE A 755 2.88 -8.26 18.94
CA ILE A 755 2.85 -9.72 18.93
C ILE A 755 1.43 -10.15 18.53
N ASN A 756 1.31 -11.06 17.59
CA ASN A 756 0.04 -11.48 17.00
C ASN A 756 -0.29 -12.96 17.27
N GLY A 757 -1.56 -13.34 17.13
CA GLY A 757 -2.02 -14.74 17.05
C GLY A 757 -2.22 -15.51 18.34
N GLY A 758 -1.80 -14.97 19.48
CA GLY A 758 -1.92 -15.64 20.78
C GLY A 758 -1.08 -16.92 20.86
N HIS A 759 -1.00 -17.54 22.04
CA HIS A 759 -0.20 -18.74 22.31
C HIS A 759 -1.07 -19.87 22.87
N TRP A 760 -0.46 -21.00 23.22
CA TRP A 760 -1.13 -22.21 23.74
C TRP A 760 -2.09 -21.98 24.91
N GLY A 761 -1.82 -20.97 25.74
CA GLY A 761 -2.63 -20.62 26.91
C GLY A 761 -3.53 -19.39 26.72
N SER A 762 -3.59 -18.84 25.49
CA SER A 762 -4.44 -17.69 25.19
C SER A 762 -5.91 -18.09 25.12
N SER A 763 -6.82 -17.25 25.63
CA SER A 763 -8.25 -17.45 25.44
C SER A 763 -8.63 -17.42 23.94
N PRO A 764 -9.83 -17.90 23.56
CA PRO A 764 -10.32 -17.76 22.18
C PRO A 764 -10.22 -16.32 21.65
N GLU A 765 -10.60 -15.33 22.47
CA GLU A 765 -10.54 -13.91 22.11
C GLU A 765 -9.10 -13.43 21.90
N GLU A 766 -8.17 -13.87 22.75
CA GLU A 766 -6.75 -13.53 22.67
C GLU A 766 -6.02 -14.24 21.52
N ALA A 767 -6.56 -15.35 21.03
CA ALA A 767 -6.01 -16.10 19.90
C ALA A 767 -6.53 -15.61 18.54
N ALA A 768 -7.53 -14.73 18.48
CA ALA A 768 -8.10 -14.26 17.22
C ALA A 768 -7.06 -13.62 16.28
N CYS A 769 -7.28 -13.68 14.96
CA CYS A 769 -6.38 -13.09 13.96
C CYS A 769 -6.15 -11.58 14.14
N SER A 770 -7.11 -10.86 14.71
CA SER A 770 -6.97 -9.42 15.00
C SER A 770 -6.34 -9.13 16.37
N SER A 771 -6.12 -10.16 17.19
CA SER A 771 -5.58 -10.03 18.53
C SER A 771 -4.12 -9.63 18.48
N LYS A 772 -3.77 -8.66 19.33
CA LYS A 772 -2.45 -8.05 19.42
C LYS A 772 -2.07 -7.79 20.87
N ALA A 773 -0.87 -8.17 21.23
CA ALA A 773 -0.18 -7.74 22.44
C ALA A 773 1.01 -6.84 22.08
N MET A 774 1.61 -6.18 23.08
CA MET A 774 2.73 -5.25 22.86
C MET A 774 3.80 -5.45 23.92
N PHE A 775 4.97 -5.94 23.51
CA PHE A 775 6.12 -6.13 24.40
C PHE A 775 7.25 -5.17 24.01
N ALA A 776 8.10 -4.83 24.98
CA ALA A 776 9.35 -4.13 24.71
C ALA A 776 10.29 -5.03 23.90
N PRO A 777 11.11 -4.48 22.99
CA PRO A 777 11.90 -5.26 22.03
C PRO A 777 12.99 -6.10 22.68
N ILE A 778 13.36 -5.79 23.93
CA ILE A 778 14.34 -6.53 24.74
C ILE A 778 13.72 -7.74 25.48
N ILE A 779 12.39 -7.81 25.57
CA ILE A 779 11.70 -8.89 26.28
C ILE A 779 11.77 -10.15 25.41
N SER A 780 12.14 -11.27 26.01
CA SER A 780 11.98 -12.61 25.46
C SER A 780 10.96 -13.38 26.30
N SER A 781 10.13 -14.19 25.66
CA SER A 781 9.09 -14.99 26.33
C SER A 781 8.99 -16.38 25.73
N VAL A 782 8.76 -17.38 26.58
CA VAL A 782 8.54 -18.78 26.15
C VAL A 782 7.31 -18.93 25.25
N THR A 783 6.34 -18.02 25.37
CA THR A 783 5.09 -17.99 24.60
C THR A 783 5.20 -17.24 23.28
N VAL A 784 6.35 -16.59 23.02
CA VAL A 784 6.52 -15.70 21.87
C VAL A 784 7.61 -16.23 20.94
N GLY A 785 7.23 -16.51 19.70
CA GLY A 785 8.11 -16.83 18.59
C GLY A 785 7.93 -15.82 17.45
N PHE A 786 8.08 -16.29 16.21
CA PHE A 786 8.00 -15.45 15.01
C PHE A 786 7.92 -16.30 13.75
N ARG A 787 7.54 -15.66 12.64
CA ARG A 787 7.70 -16.19 11.29
C ARG A 787 8.23 -15.11 10.35
N CYS A 788 8.87 -15.51 9.25
CA CYS A 788 9.48 -14.58 8.32
C CYS A 788 8.62 -14.36 7.07
N CYS A 789 8.74 -13.16 6.51
CA CYS A 789 8.13 -12.75 5.25
C CYS A 789 9.21 -12.32 4.25
N LEU A 790 8.90 -12.42 2.96
CA LEU A 790 9.78 -12.06 1.86
C LEU A 790 8.99 -11.36 0.77
N ASP A 791 9.48 -10.21 0.33
CA ASP A 791 8.87 -9.47 -0.78
C ASP A 791 9.12 -10.21 -2.11
N LEU A 792 8.15 -10.14 -3.04
CA LEU A 792 8.35 -10.70 -4.38
C LEU A 792 9.39 -9.90 -5.16
N PRO A 793 10.24 -10.55 -6.00
CA PRO A 793 11.23 -9.86 -6.82
C PRO A 793 10.57 -8.91 -7.82
N LEU A 794 11.25 -7.84 -8.22
CA LEU A 794 10.72 -6.93 -9.24
C LEU A 794 10.72 -7.64 -10.60
N VAL A 795 9.72 -7.34 -11.44
CA VAL A 795 9.61 -7.95 -12.77
C VAL A 795 10.77 -7.47 -13.64
N GLY A 796 11.70 -8.37 -14.00
CA GLY A 796 12.88 -8.07 -14.82
C GLY A 796 14.25 -8.35 -14.17
N GLU A 797 14.29 -8.95 -12.98
CA GLU A 797 15.53 -9.34 -12.29
C GLU A 797 15.93 -10.83 -12.46
N GLU A 798 15.21 -11.59 -13.31
CA GLU A 798 15.56 -12.99 -13.67
C GLU A 798 16.30 -13.09 -15.00
#